data_AF-A0A6B1I697-F1
#
_entry.id   AF-A0A6B1I697-F1
#
_cell.length_a   1.000
_cell.length_b   1.000
_cell.length_c   1.000
_cell.angle_alpha   90.00
_cell.angle_beta   90.00
_cell.angle_gamma   90.00
#
_symmetry.space_group_name_H-M   'P 1'
#
loop_
_entity.id
_entity.type
_entity.pdbx_description
1 polymer ?
#
loop_
_entity_poly.entity_id
_entity_poly.type
_entity_poly.pdbx_seq_one_letter_code
_entity_poly.pdbx_strand_id
1 'polypeptide(L)'
;MRAGARQPTTGRATTKTTLCARLSAHMTRRPRKRKNNRGESVNKRACGTLLALLSLLLATAAFADEVDWPYYGSDQGGTRYTPADQINRDNFDQLRVIWRYRPPDQQIYETAGPNPVGRNLYFDNNRGTPLAVNGVLYYASPFNILVALDGQSGEELWTFDPEAWRMNFRFLGNVRGVSYWTDGEVERVFMATSTSHLYSIDAKTGLPDPNFGEDGRVDLGASLRRPLDESQRWNYGITSPPVVCRNVVAVGSAMGDWRFQPPPEYTPPGDVQAFDVRTGEKVWEFHTIPLEGEYGNETWESDAWKKYGAANVWATMTADEELGNFYLPVSTASHDYYGGERPGDNLFSESVVCLKAETGERVWHYQLVHHGLWDYDPPAVPLLLDVVVDGQPRKIVAQLTKQAFCFVFDRITGEPIWPIEEKPVPQSQVPSEKTSPTQPFPTKPAPFERQGISEDDLIDFTPELREEAKAILAEYDYGPLYTPPTEKGVLSVPGQWGGADWAGGAADPRTGVLYVPSHMAITTVQLNPVEDPEAHSAFSASNNLHVLGPRGLPLVKPPYGSITAIDLNSGEHLWRTTVGKGPVDHPALKGLDLPDMGWDNRTFVLATPNLLLATSQDPHGLAEAGEDYFVDRDAYLWAYELASGEEIGRVELPSNAYGAPMSYTVDGRQYVVVPLGNYLGESGRPPELIALAIPREDEELPPQGRDRGDADHKAFYEAVKAIDAGDAEALQKLLAEYPELATARGYFDEYYEYPYFRGATLLHHVVGEPQRAPLPENAVALAAALLSAGADPNAATYDTVAVLDLVVSSAQLGWAGNKAEMVQLLAAEGADLGRNRGRVLWDALIEEDLELARMLIAAGAPLDLRFAAGVNRVDLMAEFFDSEGKLKEGTGHLYHPNPDTVLTAEQIVVEALNFAAYSGALEAAEFLLDRGADIDGFAGEFHRFDHGSTPLHKTVMTNQLEMAQLLLARGANSL
;
A
#
# COMPACT_ATOMS: atom_id res chain seq x y z
N MET A 1 -20.86 34.73 47.76
CA MET A 1 -22.08 35.48 48.14
C MET A 1 -22.82 35.89 46.88
N ARG A 2 -24.11 35.55 46.81
CA ARG A 2 -25.21 36.11 45.96
C ARG A 2 -25.00 36.07 44.43
N ALA A 3 -25.73 35.19 43.73
CA ALA A 3 -27.06 35.44 43.12
C ALA A 3 -26.97 36.43 41.95
N GLY A 4 -27.45 36.18 40.73
CA GLY A 4 -28.55 35.34 40.30
C GLY A 4 -29.44 36.17 39.37
N ALA A 5 -29.43 35.82 38.09
CA ALA A 5 -30.55 35.86 37.15
C ALA A 5 -31.06 37.20 36.51
N ARG A 6 -31.35 37.03 35.21
CA ARG A 6 -32.41 37.63 34.35
C ARG A 6 -32.08 38.84 33.44
N GLN A 7 -32.02 38.51 32.15
CA GLN A 7 -32.58 39.20 30.96
C GLN A 7 -33.97 39.86 31.19
N PRO A 8 -34.59 40.59 30.21
CA PRO A 8 -34.10 41.07 28.91
C PRO A 8 -34.48 42.55 28.60
N THR A 9 -34.02 43.05 27.45
CA THR A 9 -34.79 43.76 26.38
C THR A 9 -34.07 44.96 25.75
N THR A 10 -33.79 44.78 24.45
CA THR A 10 -33.99 45.67 23.30
C THR A 10 -33.55 47.13 23.36
N GLY A 11 -32.68 47.48 22.41
CA GLY A 11 -32.53 48.84 21.90
C GLY A 11 -31.30 48.97 21.00
N ARG A 12 -31.37 48.51 19.74
CA ARG A 12 -30.38 48.86 18.71
C ARG A 12 -31.08 49.53 17.54
N ALA A 13 -30.85 50.83 17.42
CA ALA A 13 -30.94 51.56 16.17
C ALA A 13 -29.62 51.36 15.42
N THR A 14 -29.69 51.02 14.14
CA THR A 14 -28.88 51.67 13.10
C THR A 14 -29.47 51.36 11.71
N THR A 15 -29.96 52.43 11.09
CA THR A 15 -30.03 52.74 9.66
C THR A 15 -29.35 51.76 8.69
N LYS A 16 -30.15 51.14 7.81
CA LYS A 16 -29.80 50.85 6.41
C LYS A 16 -31.03 51.06 5.51
N THR A 17 -31.10 52.24 4.90
CA THR A 17 -31.90 52.59 3.71
C THR A 17 -31.11 52.07 2.49
N THR A 18 -31.62 51.58 1.35
CA THR A 18 -32.94 51.63 0.69
C THR A 18 -32.87 50.55 -0.42
N LEU A 19 -33.88 49.68 -0.60
CA LEU A 19 -34.80 49.60 -1.76
C LEU A 19 -34.10 49.58 -3.15
N CYS A 20 -34.32 48.62 -4.05
CA CYS A 20 -35.64 48.27 -4.58
C CYS A 20 -35.66 46.92 -5.35
N ALA A 21 -36.72 46.17 -5.08
CA ALA A 21 -37.48 45.26 -5.96
C ALA A 21 -38.01 46.01 -7.22
N ARG A 22 -38.55 45.47 -8.34
CA ARG A 22 -39.06 44.16 -8.78
C ARG A 22 -39.58 44.30 -10.24
N LEU A 23 -39.75 43.16 -10.94
CA LEU A 23 -40.85 42.76 -11.87
C LEU A 23 -40.93 43.40 -13.28
N SER A 24 -40.86 42.58 -14.35
CA SER A 24 -41.98 41.86 -15.04
C SER A 24 -42.95 42.81 -15.76
N ALA A 25 -43.46 42.59 -16.99
CA ALA A 25 -43.47 41.45 -17.91
C ALA A 25 -44.07 41.92 -19.27
N HIS A 26 -44.30 40.95 -20.17
CA HIS A 26 -45.29 40.94 -21.26
C HIS A 26 -44.86 41.64 -22.57
N MET A 27 -45.13 41.14 -23.78
CA MET A 27 -45.84 39.94 -24.23
C MET A 27 -45.54 39.74 -25.73
N THR A 28 -45.38 38.48 -26.14
CA THR A 28 -45.85 37.87 -27.41
C THR A 28 -45.54 38.46 -28.80
N ARG A 29 -45.03 37.52 -29.61
CA ARG A 29 -45.44 37.17 -30.99
C ARG A 29 -44.84 37.95 -32.17
N ARG A 30 -43.84 37.28 -32.78
CA ARG A 30 -43.62 37.03 -34.22
C ARG A 30 -44.91 37.02 -35.09
N PRO A 31 -44.85 37.00 -36.45
CA PRO A 31 -43.75 37.30 -37.40
C PRO A 31 -44.20 38.10 -38.66
N ARG A 32 -43.26 38.60 -39.51
CA ARG A 32 -43.17 38.26 -40.96
C ARG A 32 -42.18 39.13 -41.78
N LYS A 33 -41.26 38.40 -42.42
CA LYS A 33 -40.73 38.47 -43.79
C LYS A 33 -40.46 39.83 -44.50
N ARG A 34 -39.16 39.95 -44.85
CA ARG A 34 -38.53 40.10 -46.20
C ARG A 34 -38.01 41.48 -46.65
N LYS A 35 -36.67 41.48 -46.77
CA LYS A 35 -35.77 41.87 -47.88
C LYS A 35 -35.47 43.34 -48.19
N ASN A 36 -34.14 43.60 -48.11
CA ASN A 36 -33.27 44.39 -48.99
C ASN A 36 -33.46 45.93 -48.96
N ASN A 37 -32.45 46.80 -48.96
CA ASN A 37 -31.07 46.70 -49.43
C ASN A 37 -30.28 47.97 -49.03
N ARG A 38 -28.94 47.87 -48.97
CA ARG A 38 -27.91 48.96 -48.99
C ARG A 38 -27.85 49.83 -47.71
N GLY A 39 -26.71 50.19 -47.13
CA GLY A 39 -25.30 50.02 -47.43
C GLY A 39 -24.50 50.93 -46.47
N GLU A 40 -23.30 50.49 -46.12
CA GLU A 40 -22.14 51.28 -45.65
C GLU A 40 -21.94 51.67 -44.16
N SER A 41 -20.66 51.46 -43.79
CA SER A 41 -19.86 51.94 -42.66
C SER A 41 -20.16 51.47 -41.22
N VAL A 42 -19.80 50.21 -40.98
CA VAL A 42 -18.86 49.72 -39.95
C VAL A 42 -18.43 50.72 -38.86
N ASN A 43 -18.99 50.58 -37.66
CA ASN A 43 -18.42 51.12 -36.42
C ASN A 43 -17.55 50.03 -35.75
N LYS A 44 -16.31 49.91 -36.25
CA LYS A 44 -15.28 48.93 -35.81
C LYS A 44 -14.85 49.07 -34.34
N ARG A 45 -15.33 50.07 -33.61
CA ARG A 45 -14.95 50.32 -32.21
C ARG A 45 -15.89 49.69 -31.18
N ALA A 46 -17.15 49.42 -31.52
CA ALA A 46 -18.12 48.86 -30.56
C ALA A 46 -18.09 47.31 -30.49
N CYS A 47 -17.65 46.65 -31.57
CA CYS A 47 -17.52 45.18 -31.60
C CYS A 47 -16.21 44.71 -30.96
N GLY A 48 -15.15 45.52 -31.03
CA GLY A 48 -13.86 45.23 -30.38
C GLY A 48 -13.92 45.30 -28.85
N THR A 49 -14.73 46.20 -28.27
CA THR A 49 -14.87 46.29 -26.80
C THR A 49 -15.75 45.19 -26.24
N LEU A 50 -16.77 44.73 -26.98
CA LEU A 50 -17.64 43.65 -26.54
C LEU A 50 -16.96 42.27 -26.69
N LEU A 51 -16.15 42.06 -27.73
CA LEU A 51 -15.28 40.89 -27.82
C LEU A 51 -14.15 40.93 -26.80
N ALA A 52 -13.53 42.09 -26.52
CA ALA A 52 -12.50 42.23 -25.49
C ALA A 52 -13.04 42.03 -24.07
N LEU A 53 -14.29 42.42 -23.79
CA LEU A 53 -14.96 42.14 -22.52
C LEU A 53 -15.40 40.68 -22.41
N LEU A 54 -15.84 40.03 -23.50
CA LEU A 54 -16.11 38.59 -23.50
C LEU A 54 -14.81 37.77 -23.40
N SER A 55 -13.71 38.21 -24.00
CA SER A 55 -12.41 37.55 -23.87
C SER A 55 -11.70 37.88 -22.55
N LEU A 56 -12.00 39.00 -21.88
CA LEU A 56 -11.60 39.21 -20.47
C LEU A 56 -12.47 38.39 -19.50
N LEU A 57 -13.76 38.17 -19.80
CA LEU A 57 -14.66 37.31 -19.01
C LEU A 57 -14.44 35.81 -19.27
N LEU A 58 -13.86 35.43 -20.42
CA LEU A 58 -13.39 34.08 -20.73
C LEU A 58 -11.91 33.87 -20.35
N ALA A 59 -11.15 34.92 -20.08
CA ALA A 59 -9.76 34.84 -19.58
C ALA A 59 -9.65 34.96 -18.05
N THR A 60 -10.78 35.06 -17.35
CA THR A 60 -10.91 34.67 -15.95
C THR A 60 -11.71 33.38 -15.88
N ALA A 61 -11.29 32.34 -16.60
CA ALA A 61 -11.32 31.04 -15.95
C ALA A 61 -10.52 31.26 -14.67
N ALA A 62 -11.16 31.16 -13.51
CA ALA A 62 -10.42 31.08 -12.27
C ALA A 62 -9.50 29.87 -12.45
N PHE A 63 -8.24 30.10 -12.80
CA PHE A 63 -7.22 29.12 -12.49
C PHE A 63 -7.36 28.96 -10.99
N ALA A 64 -7.85 27.79 -10.55
CA ALA A 64 -7.78 27.47 -9.15
C ALA A 64 -6.33 27.69 -8.73
N ASP A 65 -6.13 28.31 -7.57
CA ASP A 65 -4.78 28.50 -7.05
C ASP A 65 -4.13 27.11 -6.97
N GLU A 66 -2.90 27.00 -7.47
CA GLU A 66 -2.13 25.76 -7.30
C GLU A 66 -1.87 25.55 -5.81
N VAL A 67 -2.19 24.36 -5.32
CA VAL A 67 -2.11 23.98 -3.90
C VAL A 67 -1.26 22.73 -3.80
N ASP A 68 -0.07 22.88 -3.22
CA ASP A 68 0.85 21.77 -2.94
C ASP A 68 0.47 21.02 -1.65
N TRP A 69 1.10 19.86 -1.45
CA TRP A 69 1.11 19.09 -0.21
C TRP A 69 2.57 18.77 0.18
N PRO A 70 3.35 19.77 0.63
CA PRO A 70 4.80 19.65 0.74
C PRO A 70 5.29 18.83 1.95
N TYR A 71 4.40 18.46 2.87
CA TYR A 71 4.73 17.70 4.08
C TYR A 71 3.77 16.52 4.25
N TYR A 72 4.20 15.47 4.95
CA TYR A 72 3.38 14.28 5.22
C TYR A 72 1.96 14.62 5.71
N GLY A 73 1.84 15.59 6.62
CA GLY A 73 0.57 16.07 7.15
C GLY A 73 0.06 17.37 6.53
N SER A 74 0.30 17.63 5.24
CA SER A 74 0.02 18.88 4.49
C SER A 74 0.93 20.04 4.84
N ASP A 75 1.09 20.32 6.12
CA ASP A 75 1.98 21.36 6.66
C ASP A 75 2.91 20.77 7.74
N GLN A 76 3.88 21.57 8.21
CA GLN A 76 4.78 21.13 9.29
C GLN A 76 4.06 20.89 10.62
N GLY A 77 2.87 21.45 10.80
CA GLY A 77 2.03 21.24 11.98
C GLY A 77 1.22 19.95 11.93
N GLY A 78 1.24 19.23 10.80
CA GLY A 78 0.55 17.96 10.63
C GLY A 78 -0.97 18.08 10.54
N THR A 79 -1.52 19.24 10.13
CA THR A 79 -2.97 19.49 10.17
C THR A 79 -3.80 18.58 9.25
N ARG A 80 -3.20 18.05 8.18
CA ARG A 80 -3.88 17.30 7.11
C ARG A 80 -5.07 18.07 6.52
N TYR A 81 -4.90 19.38 6.43
CA TYR A 81 -5.86 20.28 5.82
C TYR A 81 -5.36 20.74 4.46
N THR A 82 -6.21 20.70 3.45
CA THR A 82 -5.97 21.40 2.18
C THR A 82 -6.90 22.60 2.08
N PRO A 83 -6.43 23.76 1.59
CA PRO A 83 -7.30 24.89 1.26
C PRO A 83 -8.09 24.70 -0.04
N ALA A 84 -7.82 23.66 -0.84
CA ALA A 84 -8.54 23.40 -2.10
C ALA A 84 -9.99 22.95 -1.85
N ASP A 85 -10.94 23.55 -2.58
CA ASP A 85 -12.39 23.39 -2.38
C ASP A 85 -13.18 22.99 -3.65
N GLN A 86 -12.49 22.59 -4.72
CA GLN A 86 -13.14 22.18 -5.96
C GLN A 86 -14.04 20.96 -5.72
N ILE A 87 -13.58 20.02 -4.89
CA ILE A 87 -14.36 18.88 -4.41
C ILE A 87 -15.24 19.35 -3.24
N ASN A 88 -16.54 19.14 -3.36
CA ASN A 88 -17.54 19.61 -2.39
C ASN A 88 -18.81 18.74 -2.43
N ARG A 89 -19.80 19.10 -1.60
CA ARG A 89 -21.07 18.37 -1.46
C ARG A 89 -21.81 18.14 -2.79
N ASP A 90 -21.69 19.06 -3.74
CA ASP A 90 -22.46 19.03 -4.99
C ASP A 90 -21.83 18.16 -6.08
N ASN A 91 -20.57 17.75 -5.93
CA ASN A 91 -19.83 17.01 -6.96
C ASN A 91 -19.00 15.82 -6.44
N PHE A 92 -18.99 15.56 -5.13
CA PHE A 92 -18.19 14.48 -4.54
C PHE A 92 -18.48 13.09 -5.17
N ASP A 93 -19.73 12.82 -5.53
CA ASP A 93 -20.17 11.57 -6.19
C ASP A 93 -19.68 11.43 -7.65
N GLN A 94 -19.13 12.50 -8.23
CA GLN A 94 -18.56 12.52 -9.58
C GLN A 94 -17.07 12.18 -9.59
N LEU A 95 -16.42 12.01 -8.43
CA LEU A 95 -15.02 11.61 -8.36
C LEU A 95 -14.81 10.28 -9.06
N ARG A 96 -13.76 10.22 -9.87
CA ARG A 96 -13.31 9.03 -10.59
C ARG A 96 -11.81 8.88 -10.41
N VAL A 97 -11.31 7.66 -10.41
CA VAL A 97 -9.88 7.37 -10.54
C VAL A 97 -9.42 7.92 -11.90
N ILE A 98 -8.41 8.79 -11.91
CA ILE A 98 -7.88 9.42 -13.11
C ILE A 98 -6.56 8.78 -13.53
N TRP A 99 -5.74 8.38 -12.56
CA TRP A 99 -4.54 7.61 -12.81
C TRP A 99 -4.26 6.66 -11.64
N ARG A 100 -3.43 5.65 -11.93
CA ARG A 100 -2.99 4.62 -10.98
C ARG A 100 -1.50 4.41 -11.15
N TYR A 101 -0.78 4.18 -10.05
CA TYR A 101 0.65 3.89 -10.06
C TYR A 101 0.96 2.71 -9.15
N ARG A 102 1.64 1.70 -9.68
CA ARG A 102 2.10 0.52 -8.93
C ARG A 102 3.63 0.55 -8.84
N PRO A 103 4.22 0.57 -7.64
CA PRO A 103 5.66 0.53 -7.50
C PRO A 103 6.21 -0.87 -7.84
N PRO A 104 7.52 -0.99 -8.09
CA PRO A 104 8.15 -2.24 -8.53
C PRO A 104 8.17 -3.35 -7.46
N ASP A 105 7.70 -3.08 -6.24
CA ASP A 105 7.66 -3.99 -5.10
C ASP A 105 7.07 -5.37 -5.43
N GLN A 106 5.97 -5.42 -6.18
CA GLN A 106 5.36 -6.70 -6.59
C GLN A 106 6.31 -7.50 -7.49
N GLN A 107 6.87 -6.87 -8.52
CA GLN A 107 7.79 -7.52 -9.45
C GLN A 107 9.04 -8.03 -8.71
N ILE A 108 9.54 -7.25 -7.75
CA ILE A 108 10.67 -7.65 -6.90
C ILE A 108 10.29 -8.86 -6.04
N TYR A 109 9.10 -8.85 -5.41
CA TYR A 109 8.59 -9.96 -4.63
C TYR A 109 8.45 -11.24 -5.46
N GLU A 110 7.89 -11.14 -6.67
CA GLU A 110 7.68 -12.28 -7.57
C GLU A 110 9.01 -12.86 -8.09
N THR A 111 10.04 -12.03 -8.27
CA THR A 111 11.36 -12.48 -8.76
C THR A 111 12.30 -12.96 -7.65
N ALA A 112 12.31 -12.31 -6.48
CA ALA A 112 13.15 -12.69 -5.34
C ALA A 112 12.55 -13.84 -4.53
N GLY A 113 11.24 -14.09 -4.67
CA GLY A 113 10.47 -15.03 -3.86
C GLY A 113 9.92 -14.38 -2.58
N PRO A 114 9.01 -15.07 -1.86
CA PRO A 114 8.30 -14.51 -0.70
C PRO A 114 9.19 -14.30 0.54
N ASN A 115 10.35 -14.94 0.55
CA ASN A 115 11.24 -15.01 1.70
C ASN A 115 12.72 -15.15 1.26
N PRO A 116 13.29 -14.17 0.55
CA PRO A 116 14.67 -14.26 0.05
C PRO A 116 15.72 -14.14 1.17
N VAL A 117 15.32 -13.61 2.34
CA VAL A 117 16.22 -13.24 3.45
C VAL A 117 15.84 -13.84 4.81
N GLY A 118 14.97 -14.87 4.84
CA GLY A 118 14.55 -15.57 6.05
C GLY A 118 13.35 -14.97 6.80
N ARG A 119 12.67 -13.93 6.27
CA ARG A 119 11.44 -13.30 6.77
C ARG A 119 10.43 -13.03 5.65
N ASN A 120 9.13 -13.00 6.00
CA ASN A 120 8.05 -12.61 5.08
C ASN A 120 8.21 -11.15 4.66
N LEU A 121 8.26 -10.89 3.36
CA LEU A 121 8.22 -9.54 2.79
C LEU A 121 6.78 -9.06 2.72
N TYR A 122 6.43 -8.02 3.48
CA TYR A 122 5.10 -7.38 3.40
C TYR A 122 5.09 -6.29 2.33
N PHE A 123 5.13 -6.70 1.06
CA PHE A 123 5.17 -5.78 -0.08
C PHE A 123 3.85 -5.02 -0.29
N ASP A 124 2.74 -5.52 0.27
CA ASP A 124 1.39 -4.97 0.12
C ASP A 124 1.01 -3.96 1.23
N ASN A 125 1.86 -3.75 2.24
CA ASN A 125 1.65 -2.77 3.33
C ASN A 125 1.92 -1.32 2.87
N ASN A 126 1.15 -0.81 1.91
CA ASN A 126 1.36 0.53 1.35
C ASN A 126 0.95 1.68 2.27
N ARG A 127 1.84 2.04 3.21
CA ARG A 127 1.63 3.14 4.17
C ARG A 127 2.14 4.48 3.66
N GLY A 128 2.82 4.51 2.50
CA GLY A 128 3.49 5.68 1.95
C GLY A 128 2.51 6.75 1.47
N THR A 129 2.39 7.85 2.21
CA THR A 129 1.66 9.04 1.75
C THR A 129 2.61 9.91 0.93
N PRO A 130 2.32 10.20 -0.35
CA PRO A 130 3.19 11.02 -1.17
C PRO A 130 3.19 12.49 -0.72
N LEU A 131 4.27 13.20 -1.04
CA LEU A 131 4.30 14.66 -1.06
C LEU A 131 3.93 15.16 -2.45
N ALA A 132 3.35 16.36 -2.55
CA ALA A 132 3.15 17.06 -3.82
C ALA A 132 3.84 18.42 -3.77
N VAL A 133 4.78 18.66 -4.67
CA VAL A 133 5.49 19.95 -4.77
C VAL A 133 5.65 20.32 -6.24
N ASN A 134 5.14 21.49 -6.63
CA ASN A 134 5.23 22.00 -8.00
C ASN A 134 4.74 21.00 -9.06
N GLY A 135 3.65 20.28 -8.77
CA GLY A 135 3.07 19.29 -9.67
C GLY A 135 3.81 17.94 -9.74
N VAL A 136 4.86 17.72 -8.95
CA VAL A 136 5.56 16.42 -8.84
C VAL A 136 5.18 15.75 -7.53
N LEU A 137 4.90 14.44 -7.59
CA LEU A 137 4.68 13.62 -6.41
C LEU A 137 5.96 12.87 -6.01
N TYR A 138 6.31 12.88 -4.73
CA TYR A 138 7.42 12.09 -4.18
C TYR A 138 6.88 11.01 -3.23
N TYR A 139 7.13 9.75 -3.55
CA TYR A 139 6.54 8.59 -2.88
C TYR A 139 7.61 7.56 -2.53
N ALA A 140 7.54 7.01 -1.30
CA ALA A 140 8.36 5.87 -0.89
C ALA A 140 7.49 4.63 -0.76
N SER A 141 7.88 3.56 -1.44
CA SER A 141 7.16 2.29 -1.46
C SER A 141 7.44 1.41 -0.21
N PRO A 142 6.66 0.33 0.02
CA PRO A 142 6.91 -0.63 1.09
C PRO A 142 8.36 -1.16 1.16
N PHE A 143 9.03 -1.33 0.02
CA PHE A 143 10.42 -1.77 -0.10
C PHE A 143 11.46 -0.65 0.02
N ASN A 144 11.06 0.54 0.52
CA ASN A 144 11.92 1.72 0.65
C ASN A 144 12.46 2.24 -0.69
N ILE A 145 11.71 2.07 -1.78
CA ILE A 145 12.05 2.61 -3.10
C ILE A 145 11.42 3.99 -3.23
N LEU A 146 12.23 5.01 -3.52
CA LEU A 146 11.77 6.38 -3.71
C LEU A 146 11.49 6.63 -5.19
N VAL A 147 10.32 7.18 -5.47
CA VAL A 147 9.85 7.45 -6.82
C VAL A 147 9.35 8.87 -6.91
N ALA A 148 9.66 9.55 -8.02
CA ALA A 148 8.98 10.78 -8.41
C ALA A 148 7.99 10.50 -9.54
N LEU A 149 6.77 11.01 -9.40
CA LEU A 149 5.71 10.88 -10.39
C LEU A 149 5.26 12.26 -10.89
N ASP A 150 4.88 12.34 -12.15
CA ASP A 150 4.11 13.46 -12.66
C ASP A 150 2.73 13.48 -11.97
N GLY A 151 2.40 14.58 -11.29
CA GLY A 151 1.16 14.69 -10.52
C GLY A 151 -0.10 14.73 -11.38
N GLN A 152 -0.02 15.02 -12.68
CA GLN A 152 -1.21 15.03 -13.53
C GLN A 152 -1.56 13.62 -14.02
N SER A 153 -0.56 12.82 -14.37
CA SER A 153 -0.69 11.55 -15.09
C SER A 153 -0.33 10.32 -14.27
N GLY A 154 0.41 10.47 -13.17
CA GLY A 154 1.00 9.36 -12.42
C GLY A 154 2.17 8.68 -13.13
N GLU A 155 2.68 9.24 -14.23
CA GLU A 155 3.85 8.71 -14.95
C GLU A 155 5.11 8.85 -14.09
N GLU A 156 5.91 7.78 -14.05
CA GLU A 156 7.20 7.79 -13.35
C GLU A 156 8.21 8.70 -14.05
N LEU A 157 8.74 9.67 -13.30
CA LEU A 157 9.79 10.57 -13.75
C LEU A 157 11.18 10.00 -13.47
N TRP A 158 11.37 9.43 -12.28
CA TRP A 158 12.58 8.74 -11.88
C TRP A 158 12.31 7.83 -10.68
N THR A 159 13.18 6.83 -10.50
CA THR A 159 13.19 5.90 -9.36
C THR A 159 14.59 5.79 -8.76
N PHE A 160 14.65 5.74 -7.42
CA PHE A 160 15.83 5.46 -6.62
C PHE A 160 15.56 4.24 -5.71
N ASP A 161 16.27 3.14 -5.97
CA ASP A 161 16.21 1.93 -5.14
C ASP A 161 17.49 1.80 -4.30
N PRO A 162 17.43 1.93 -2.96
CA PRO A 162 18.55 1.69 -2.06
C PRO A 162 18.79 0.19 -1.78
N GLU A 163 18.07 -0.71 -2.47
CA GLU A 163 18.06 -2.16 -2.32
C GLU A 163 17.78 -2.63 -0.88
N ALA A 164 16.99 -1.85 -0.13
CA ALA A 164 16.66 -2.14 1.26
C ALA A 164 15.97 -3.51 1.44
N TRP A 165 15.20 -3.92 0.43
CA TRP A 165 14.52 -5.21 0.37
C TRP A 165 15.45 -6.43 0.31
N ARG A 166 16.73 -6.24 -0.03
CA ARG A 166 17.75 -7.30 0.02
C ARG A 166 18.29 -7.57 1.43
N MET A 167 17.88 -6.76 2.41
CA MET A 167 18.44 -6.80 3.74
C MET A 167 17.40 -7.31 4.78
N ASN A 168 17.88 -8.06 5.77
CA ASN A 168 17.00 -8.68 6.77
C ASN A 168 16.68 -7.72 7.93
N PHE A 169 15.70 -6.83 7.74
CA PHE A 169 15.25 -5.87 8.76
C PHE A 169 13.78 -6.08 9.16
N ARG A 170 13.47 -5.86 10.44
CA ARG A 170 12.11 -6.03 11.02
C ARG A 170 11.07 -5.08 10.43
N PHE A 171 11.47 -3.88 10.04
CA PHE A 171 10.53 -2.79 9.75
C PHE A 171 10.28 -2.54 8.26
N LEU A 172 10.88 -3.34 7.37
CA LEU A 172 10.58 -3.28 5.94
C LEU A 172 9.06 -3.44 5.71
N GLY A 173 8.49 -2.66 4.79
CA GLY A 173 7.04 -2.59 4.57
C GLY A 173 6.29 -1.59 5.45
N ASN A 174 6.95 -0.87 6.38
CA ASN A 174 6.28 0.08 7.28
C ASN A 174 6.58 1.56 6.97
N VAL A 175 7.02 1.86 5.75
CA VAL A 175 7.45 3.22 5.33
C VAL A 175 6.24 4.13 5.13
N ARG A 176 6.21 5.29 5.81
CA ARG A 176 5.06 6.22 5.78
C ARG A 176 5.21 7.39 4.81
N GLY A 177 6.43 7.76 4.43
CA GLY A 177 6.65 8.87 3.51
C GLY A 177 8.08 9.39 3.52
N VAL A 178 8.26 10.54 2.89
CA VAL A 178 9.54 11.27 2.75
C VAL A 178 9.39 12.71 3.21
N SER A 179 10.49 13.47 3.21
CA SER A 179 10.50 14.90 3.47
C SER A 179 11.10 15.68 2.31
N TYR A 180 10.54 16.85 2.01
CA TYR A 180 11.06 17.77 1.01
C TYR A 180 11.77 18.96 1.67
N TRP A 181 12.84 19.45 1.06
CA TRP A 181 13.52 20.65 1.51
C TRP A 181 14.05 21.47 0.33
N THR A 182 13.98 22.79 0.47
CA THR A 182 14.60 23.73 -0.46
C THR A 182 15.01 25.03 0.22
N ASP A 183 16.05 25.67 -0.29
CA ASP A 183 16.41 27.06 0.00
C ASP A 183 16.10 28.03 -1.17
N GLY A 184 15.35 27.55 -2.18
CA GLY A 184 15.04 28.26 -3.40
C GLY A 184 16.08 28.10 -4.51
N GLU A 185 17.27 27.55 -4.22
CA GLU A 185 18.30 27.22 -5.22
C GLU A 185 18.46 25.71 -5.38
N VAL A 186 18.44 24.96 -4.27
CA VAL A 186 18.56 23.50 -4.26
C VAL A 186 17.27 22.86 -3.75
N GLU A 187 16.89 21.73 -4.32
CA GLU A 187 15.67 20.99 -3.99
C GLU A 187 16.04 19.53 -3.69
N ARG A 188 15.67 19.03 -2.52
CA ARG A 188 16.04 17.70 -2.02
C ARG A 188 14.85 16.95 -1.47
N VAL A 189 14.91 15.63 -1.61
CA VAL A 189 14.02 14.68 -0.93
C VAL A 189 14.84 13.86 0.04
N PHE A 190 14.45 13.85 1.30
CA PHE A 190 15.04 13.02 2.34
C PHE A 190 14.22 11.76 2.55
N MET A 191 14.87 10.60 2.48
CA MET A 191 14.28 9.31 2.80
C MET A 191 15.12 8.61 3.87
N ALA A 192 14.50 8.29 5.00
CA ALA A 192 15.10 7.40 5.99
C ALA A 192 14.54 5.98 5.82
N THR A 193 15.41 4.98 5.81
CA THR A 193 15.05 3.61 5.44
C THR A 193 14.92 2.67 6.63
N SER A 194 14.22 1.56 6.42
CA SER A 194 14.15 0.44 7.38
C SER A 194 15.53 -0.16 7.69
N THR A 195 16.53 0.13 6.85
CA THR A 195 17.92 -0.34 6.97
C THR A 195 18.83 0.63 7.73
N SER A 196 18.26 1.58 8.49
CA SER A 196 19.00 2.53 9.32
C SER A 196 19.86 3.55 8.54
N HIS A 197 19.42 3.97 7.36
CA HIS A 197 20.12 5.00 6.59
C HIS A 197 19.22 6.21 6.34
N LEU A 198 19.81 7.41 6.40
CA LEU A 198 19.20 8.64 5.91
C LEU A 198 19.83 8.99 4.56
N TYR A 199 19.02 9.07 3.51
CA TYR A 199 19.43 9.49 2.17
C TYR A 199 19.00 10.92 1.88
N SER A 200 19.85 11.65 1.16
CA SER A 200 19.53 12.94 0.53
C SER A 200 19.54 12.76 -0.97
N ILE A 201 18.39 12.95 -1.61
CA ILE A 201 18.20 12.71 -3.05
C ILE A 201 17.89 14.05 -3.74
N ASP A 202 18.55 14.33 -4.86
CA ASP A 202 18.22 15.48 -5.70
C ASP A 202 16.81 15.31 -6.29
N ALA A 203 15.94 16.27 -5.99
CA ALA A 203 14.51 16.15 -6.28
C ALA A 203 14.17 16.10 -7.78
N LYS A 204 15.09 16.54 -8.65
CA LYS A 204 14.90 16.61 -10.10
C LYS A 204 15.42 15.36 -10.82
N THR A 205 16.51 14.80 -10.31
CA THR A 205 17.26 13.74 -11.00
C THR A 205 17.09 12.36 -10.37
N GLY A 206 16.67 12.30 -9.09
CA GLY A 206 16.59 11.03 -8.36
C GLY A 206 17.94 10.47 -7.92
N LEU A 207 19.04 11.23 -8.10
CA LEU A 207 20.38 10.80 -7.72
C LEU A 207 20.71 11.21 -6.28
N PRO A 208 21.45 10.39 -5.51
CA PRO A 208 21.97 10.80 -4.21
C PRO A 208 22.84 12.04 -4.30
N ASP A 209 22.70 12.97 -3.35
CA ASP A 209 23.54 14.17 -3.24
C ASP A 209 24.94 13.77 -2.75
N PRO A 210 25.99 13.80 -3.59
CA PRO A 210 27.30 13.31 -3.22
C PRO A 210 27.96 14.12 -2.08
N ASN A 211 27.42 15.28 -1.71
CA ASN A 211 27.94 16.11 -0.62
C ASN A 211 27.28 15.83 0.73
N PHE A 212 26.29 14.93 0.78
CA PHE A 212 25.57 14.58 2.00
C PHE A 212 26.10 13.28 2.59
N GLY A 213 26.69 13.35 3.80
CA GLY A 213 27.26 12.19 4.48
C GLY A 213 28.33 11.48 3.64
N GLU A 214 28.22 10.17 3.53
CA GLU A 214 29.08 9.32 2.69
C GLU A 214 28.29 8.91 1.43
N ASP A 215 28.63 9.49 0.28
CA ASP A 215 27.99 9.23 -1.02
C ASP A 215 26.46 9.40 -1.02
N GLY A 216 25.97 10.44 -0.34
CA GLY A 216 24.54 10.81 -0.31
C GLY A 216 23.73 10.18 0.82
N ARG A 217 24.39 9.55 1.79
CA ARG A 217 23.72 8.92 2.93
C ARG A 217 24.49 8.99 4.25
N VAL A 218 23.76 8.84 5.34
CA VAL A 218 24.28 8.67 6.70
C VAL A 218 23.83 7.32 7.26
N ASP A 219 24.75 6.53 7.82
CA ASP A 219 24.43 5.34 8.61
C ASP A 219 24.03 5.75 10.03
N LEU A 220 22.73 5.75 10.30
CA LEU A 220 22.14 6.17 11.58
C LEU A 220 22.52 5.20 12.70
N GLY A 221 22.61 3.90 12.40
CA GLY A 221 22.97 2.86 13.36
C GLY A 221 24.42 2.97 13.84
N ALA A 222 25.35 3.33 12.94
CA ALA A 222 26.74 3.62 13.31
C ALA A 222 26.89 4.96 14.06
N SER A 223 25.97 5.89 13.83
CA SER A 223 26.04 7.24 14.37
C SER A 223 25.59 7.34 15.84
N LEU A 224 24.80 6.39 16.34
CA LEU A 224 24.28 6.40 17.72
C LEU A 224 25.40 6.42 18.78
N ARG A 225 25.13 7.02 19.94
CA ARG A 225 26.02 6.92 21.12
C ARG A 225 26.40 5.48 21.49
N ARG A 226 25.52 4.52 21.18
CA ARG A 226 25.76 3.07 21.26
C ARG A 226 25.63 2.51 19.83
N PRO A 227 26.71 2.49 19.03
CA PRO A 227 26.64 2.00 17.66
C PRO A 227 26.13 0.56 17.60
N LEU A 228 25.26 0.29 16.62
CA LEU A 228 24.63 -1.02 16.47
C LEU A 228 25.57 -2.02 15.81
N ASP A 229 25.70 -3.20 16.42
CA ASP A 229 26.34 -4.35 15.79
C ASP A 229 25.37 -5.07 14.83
N GLU A 230 25.89 -6.03 14.05
CA GLU A 230 25.10 -6.80 13.08
C GLU A 230 23.92 -7.55 13.72
N SER A 231 24.06 -8.01 14.98
CA SER A 231 23.03 -8.72 15.71
C SER A 231 21.91 -7.81 16.23
N GLN A 232 22.17 -6.50 16.30
CA GLN A 232 21.19 -5.49 16.74
C GLN A 232 20.51 -4.78 15.57
N ARG A 233 21.20 -4.63 14.42
CA ARG A 233 20.70 -3.89 13.26
C ARG A 233 19.34 -4.37 12.76
N TRP A 234 19.06 -5.67 12.79
CA TRP A 234 17.76 -6.20 12.35
C TRP A 234 16.56 -5.59 13.10
N ASN A 235 16.76 -5.11 14.34
CA ASN A 235 15.73 -4.58 15.23
C ASN A 235 15.73 -3.04 15.32
N TYR A 236 16.46 -2.33 14.46
CA TYR A 236 16.43 -0.87 14.38
C TYR A 236 16.20 -0.45 12.93
N GLY A 237 15.25 0.44 12.70
CA GLY A 237 14.95 0.98 11.38
C GLY A 237 14.15 2.28 11.46
N ILE A 238 13.79 2.85 10.32
CA ILE A 238 13.02 4.09 10.26
C ILE A 238 11.74 3.84 9.46
N THR A 239 10.61 4.20 10.05
CA THR A 239 9.27 3.98 9.48
C THR A 239 8.55 5.28 9.13
N SER A 240 8.82 6.38 9.83
CA SER A 240 8.26 7.71 9.56
C SER A 240 9.25 8.59 8.79
N PRO A 241 8.75 9.56 8.00
CA PRO A 241 9.62 10.53 7.35
C PRO A 241 10.46 11.31 8.39
N PRO A 242 11.72 11.64 8.06
CA PRO A 242 12.46 12.69 8.78
C PRO A 242 11.67 13.99 8.80
N VAL A 243 11.95 14.88 9.75
CA VAL A 243 11.34 16.22 9.77
C VAL A 243 12.42 17.27 9.67
N VAL A 244 12.22 18.22 8.77
CA VAL A 244 13.15 19.33 8.56
C VAL A 244 12.61 20.58 9.22
N CYS A 245 13.46 21.24 9.99
CA CYS A 245 13.20 22.59 10.51
C CYS A 245 14.44 23.44 10.22
N ARG A 246 14.25 24.53 9.47
CA ARG A 246 15.32 25.40 8.98
C ARG A 246 16.35 24.61 8.16
N ASN A 247 17.56 24.44 8.69
CA ASN A 247 18.68 23.73 8.05
C ASN A 247 19.02 22.42 8.76
N VAL A 248 18.13 21.91 9.61
CA VAL A 248 18.34 20.68 10.38
C VAL A 248 17.28 19.66 10.03
N VAL A 249 17.70 18.44 9.69
CA VAL A 249 16.83 17.28 9.51
C VAL A 249 16.94 16.37 10.73
N ALA A 250 15.83 16.18 11.44
CA ALA A 250 15.72 15.28 12.59
C ALA A 250 15.14 13.93 12.17
N VAL A 251 15.70 12.85 12.71
CA VAL A 251 15.34 11.47 12.39
C VAL A 251 15.08 10.71 13.69
N GLY A 252 13.87 10.16 13.79
CA GLY A 252 13.49 9.22 14.85
C GLY A 252 13.89 7.78 14.50
N SER A 253 13.30 6.81 15.19
CA SER A 253 13.56 5.39 14.94
C SER A 253 12.37 4.51 15.32
N ALA A 254 12.30 3.34 14.71
CA ALA A 254 11.46 2.23 15.12
C ALA A 254 12.37 1.10 15.58
N MET A 255 12.05 0.53 16.74
CA MET A 255 12.71 -0.67 17.26
C MET A 255 11.72 -1.57 17.95
N GLY A 256 12.12 -2.82 18.18
CA GLY A 256 11.30 -3.74 18.93
C GLY A 256 11.29 -3.37 20.41
N ASP A 257 10.12 -3.10 20.96
CA ASP A 257 9.92 -2.80 22.40
C ASP A 257 10.01 -4.05 23.30
N TRP A 258 10.50 -5.16 22.73
CA TRP A 258 10.60 -6.48 23.33
C TRP A 258 9.30 -7.04 23.94
N ARG A 259 8.15 -6.57 23.47
CA ARG A 259 6.78 -6.93 23.93
C ARG A 259 6.54 -8.38 24.38
N PHE A 260 7.08 -9.36 23.66
CA PHE A 260 6.74 -10.78 23.84
C PHE A 260 7.91 -11.65 24.28
N GLN A 261 9.12 -11.12 24.28
CA GLN A 261 10.33 -11.88 24.57
C GLN A 261 11.16 -11.09 25.59
N PRO A 262 11.86 -11.77 26.50
CA PRO A 262 12.81 -11.09 27.37
C PRO A 262 13.77 -10.25 26.52
N PRO A 263 13.97 -8.96 26.84
CA PRO A 263 14.95 -8.16 26.13
C PRO A 263 16.36 -8.76 26.33
N PRO A 264 17.29 -8.57 25.38
CA PRO A 264 18.70 -8.83 25.63
C PRO A 264 19.21 -7.91 26.75
N GLU A 265 20.34 -8.26 27.38
CA GLU A 265 20.90 -7.46 28.49
C GLU A 265 21.11 -5.99 28.09
N TYR A 266 21.43 -5.77 26.82
CA TYR A 266 21.66 -4.46 26.23
C TYR A 266 20.72 -4.24 25.05
N THR A 267 19.70 -3.41 25.27
CA THR A 267 18.85 -2.87 24.21
C THR A 267 19.30 -1.44 23.88
N PRO A 268 19.53 -1.10 22.60
CA PRO A 268 19.89 0.27 22.23
C PRO A 268 18.76 1.26 22.53
N PRO A 269 19.09 2.50 22.92
CA PRO A 269 18.10 3.56 23.10
C PRO A 269 17.58 4.07 21.74
N GLY A 270 16.38 4.62 21.75
CA GLY A 270 15.71 5.23 20.60
C GLY A 270 16.04 6.68 20.34
N ASP A 271 17.29 7.08 20.62
CA ASP A 271 17.75 8.46 20.58
C ASP A 271 17.47 9.12 19.22
N VAL A 272 17.01 10.37 19.27
CA VAL A 272 16.70 11.16 18.07
C VAL A 272 17.97 11.86 17.61
N GLN A 273 18.29 11.69 16.34
CA GLN A 273 19.48 12.27 15.72
C GLN A 273 19.09 13.42 14.81
N ALA A 274 19.95 14.42 14.70
CA ALA A 274 19.74 15.52 13.76
C ALA A 274 21.00 15.88 13.00
N PHE A 275 20.82 16.21 11.72
CA PHE A 275 21.89 16.42 10.76
C PHE A 275 21.69 17.73 10.00
N ASP A 276 22.79 18.33 9.54
CA ASP A 276 22.72 19.46 8.62
C ASP A 276 22.15 18.98 7.28
N VAL A 277 21.14 19.69 6.77
CA VAL A 277 20.41 19.31 5.54
C VAL A 277 21.28 19.31 4.27
N ARG A 278 22.43 19.99 4.28
CA ARG A 278 23.32 20.07 3.11
C ARG A 278 24.45 19.06 3.20
N THR A 279 25.05 18.89 4.38
CA THR A 279 26.28 18.11 4.54
C THR A 279 26.05 16.72 5.14
N GLY A 280 24.92 16.49 5.80
CA GLY A 280 24.69 15.26 6.56
C GLY A 280 25.56 15.14 7.81
N GLU A 281 26.27 16.20 8.22
CA GLU A 281 27.01 16.22 9.47
C GLU A 281 26.05 16.21 10.66
N LYS A 282 26.32 15.38 11.67
CA LYS A 282 25.51 15.33 12.89
C LYS A 282 25.63 16.67 13.64
N VAL A 283 24.49 17.31 13.88
CA VAL A 283 24.38 18.56 14.65
C VAL A 283 24.21 18.25 16.13
N TRP A 284 23.30 17.33 16.46
CA TRP A 284 23.04 16.90 17.83
C TRP A 284 22.40 15.50 17.87
N GLU A 285 22.38 14.91 19.06
CA GLU A 285 21.65 13.69 19.40
C GLU A 285 20.93 13.94 20.73
N PHE A 286 19.62 13.68 20.79
CA PHE A 286 18.84 13.81 22.00
C PHE A 286 18.68 12.45 22.66
N HIS A 287 19.18 12.32 23.89
CA HIS A 287 19.07 11.11 24.67
C HIS A 287 17.66 10.95 25.23
N THR A 288 16.88 10.07 24.61
CA THR A 288 15.51 9.71 25.04
C THR A 288 15.52 8.96 26.37
N ILE A 289 16.59 8.21 26.61
CA ILE A 289 16.95 7.64 27.90
C ILE A 289 18.17 8.42 28.43
N PRO A 290 17.97 9.32 29.42
CA PRO A 290 19.00 10.24 29.90
C PRO A 290 20.21 9.52 30.48
N LEU A 291 21.40 10.07 30.24
CA LEU A 291 22.66 9.64 30.83
C LEU A 291 22.82 10.14 32.27
N GLU A 292 23.82 9.58 32.97
CA GLU A 292 24.21 10.08 34.30
C GLU A 292 24.46 11.60 34.28
N GLY A 293 23.76 12.34 35.14
CA GLY A 293 23.85 13.79 35.25
C GLY A 293 22.94 14.58 34.29
N GLU A 294 22.25 13.92 33.36
CA GLU A 294 21.20 14.52 32.55
C GLU A 294 19.86 14.54 33.27
N TYR A 295 19.00 15.50 32.91
CA TYR A 295 17.67 15.63 33.50
C TYR A 295 16.82 14.37 33.25
N GLY A 296 16.18 13.84 34.30
CA GLY A 296 15.29 12.68 34.20
C GLY A 296 16.00 11.36 34.44
N ASN A 297 17.33 11.32 34.46
CA ASN A 297 18.09 10.10 34.76
C ASN A 297 17.77 9.53 36.14
N GLU A 298 17.45 10.40 37.11
CA GLU A 298 17.05 10.01 38.47
C GLU A 298 15.77 9.18 38.53
N THR A 299 14.96 9.18 37.45
CA THR A 299 13.75 8.37 37.33
C THR A 299 14.01 6.95 36.81
N TRP A 300 15.26 6.62 36.48
CA TRP A 300 15.71 5.28 36.13
C TRP A 300 16.46 4.69 37.32
N GLU A 301 15.71 4.08 38.24
CA GLU A 301 16.29 3.44 39.41
C GLU A 301 17.14 2.21 39.00
N SER A 302 18.00 1.75 39.91
CA SER A 302 18.82 0.53 39.72
C SER A 302 19.72 0.53 38.49
N ASP A 303 20.15 1.71 38.01
CA ASP A 303 20.97 1.86 36.80
C ASP A 303 20.33 1.29 35.52
N ALA A 304 19.00 1.17 35.48
CA ALA A 304 18.26 0.57 34.37
C ALA A 304 18.56 1.23 33.00
N TRP A 305 18.81 2.55 32.99
CA TRP A 305 19.19 3.33 31.81
C TRP A 305 20.47 2.83 31.09
N LYS A 306 21.33 2.08 31.79
CA LYS A 306 22.55 1.49 31.21
C LYS A 306 22.26 0.27 30.35
N LYS A 307 21.16 -0.45 30.63
CA LYS A 307 20.85 -1.77 30.08
C LYS A 307 19.66 -1.74 29.12
N TYR A 308 18.58 -1.07 29.53
CA TYR A 308 17.34 -1.04 28.77
C TYR A 308 17.31 0.11 27.76
N GLY A 309 16.51 -0.11 26.71
CA GLY A 309 16.45 0.72 25.50
C GLY A 309 15.00 1.00 25.08
N ALA A 310 14.77 1.12 23.78
CA ALA A 310 13.55 1.72 23.21
C ALA A 310 13.40 3.19 23.63
N ALA A 311 12.20 3.63 24.02
CA ALA A 311 11.86 5.05 24.13
C ALA A 311 12.17 5.81 22.81
N ASN A 312 11.85 5.18 21.69
CA ASN A 312 12.10 5.69 20.34
C ASN A 312 10.99 6.61 19.82
N VAL A 313 11.27 7.33 18.75
CA VAL A 313 10.28 8.17 18.06
C VAL A 313 9.95 7.53 16.71
N TRP A 314 9.01 6.57 16.72
CA TRP A 314 8.58 5.88 15.49
C TRP A 314 7.44 6.61 14.79
N ALA A 315 6.60 7.32 15.54
CA ALA A 315 5.57 8.20 15.02
C ALA A 315 6.20 9.44 14.37
N THR A 316 5.44 10.11 13.51
CA THR A 316 5.93 11.31 12.80
C THR A 316 6.05 12.49 13.77
N MET A 317 7.20 13.18 13.76
CA MET A 317 7.41 14.43 14.50
C MET A 317 6.70 15.60 13.81
N THR A 318 6.62 16.75 14.48
CA THR A 318 6.30 18.04 13.83
C THR A 318 7.33 19.09 14.14
N ALA A 319 7.27 20.18 13.39
CA ALA A 319 8.14 21.33 13.56
C ALA A 319 7.36 22.64 13.47
N ASP A 320 7.87 23.66 14.16
CA ASP A 320 7.43 25.05 14.03
C ASP A 320 8.63 25.87 13.54
N GLU A 321 8.65 26.24 12.25
CA GLU A 321 9.73 27.03 11.64
C GLU A 321 9.96 28.39 12.34
N GLU A 322 8.86 29.04 12.75
CA GLU A 322 8.91 30.36 13.39
C GLU A 322 9.64 30.25 14.74
N LEU A 323 9.29 29.25 15.55
CA LEU A 323 9.90 29.02 16.86
C LEU A 323 11.27 28.31 16.77
N GLY A 324 11.51 27.57 15.68
CA GLY A 324 12.68 26.71 15.50
C GLY A 324 12.68 25.54 16.47
N ASN A 325 11.54 24.85 16.58
CA ASN A 325 11.35 23.75 17.53
C ASN A 325 10.86 22.49 16.81
N PHE A 326 11.34 21.33 17.28
CA PHE A 326 10.76 20.03 16.99
C PHE A 326 9.88 19.55 18.14
N TYR A 327 8.82 18.81 17.83
CA TYR A 327 7.92 18.16 18.79
C TYR A 327 7.95 16.65 18.57
N LEU A 328 8.39 15.92 19.59
CA LEU A 328 8.72 14.50 19.53
C LEU A 328 7.70 13.69 20.35
N PRO A 329 6.93 12.78 19.73
CA PRO A 329 6.17 11.75 20.43
C PRO A 329 7.09 10.56 20.78
N VAL A 330 7.56 10.49 22.03
CA VAL A 330 8.51 9.48 22.50
C VAL A 330 7.77 8.23 23.00
N SER A 331 8.20 7.05 22.56
CA SER A 331 7.54 5.77 22.86
C SER A 331 7.88 5.18 24.22
N THR A 332 7.32 4.00 24.50
CA THR A 332 7.58 3.19 25.69
C THR A 332 9.02 2.67 25.74
N ALA A 333 9.55 2.54 26.95
CA ALA A 333 10.81 1.87 27.23
C ALA A 333 10.66 0.34 27.28
N SER A 334 11.65 -0.40 26.83
CA SER A 334 11.65 -1.87 26.96
C SER A 334 11.85 -2.30 28.42
N HIS A 335 11.22 -3.36 28.91
CA HIS A 335 10.22 -4.23 28.27
C HIS A 335 8.80 -3.62 28.35
N ASP A 336 7.98 -3.76 27.31
CA ASP A 336 6.74 -2.98 27.13
C ASP A 336 5.63 -3.27 28.17
N TYR A 337 5.46 -4.52 28.58
CA TYR A 337 4.37 -4.97 29.48
C TYR A 337 4.83 -5.34 30.90
N TYR A 338 6.13 -5.23 31.18
CA TYR A 338 6.72 -5.53 32.49
C TYR A 338 7.90 -4.60 32.74
N GLY A 339 7.89 -3.91 33.87
CA GLY A 339 8.82 -2.86 34.26
C GLY A 339 9.68 -3.20 35.48
N GLY A 340 9.61 -4.43 36.01
CA GLY A 340 10.33 -4.83 37.22
C GLY A 340 11.86 -4.65 37.17
N GLU A 341 12.46 -4.67 35.97
CA GLU A 341 13.89 -4.39 35.80
C GLU A 341 14.23 -2.92 35.50
N ARG A 342 13.21 -2.07 35.28
CA ARG A 342 13.34 -0.62 35.07
C ARG A 342 12.48 0.19 36.05
N PRO A 343 12.67 0.05 37.37
CA PRO A 343 11.87 0.79 38.34
C PRO A 343 12.00 2.31 38.17
N GLY A 344 10.91 3.02 38.46
CA GLY A 344 10.78 4.47 38.36
C GLY A 344 10.01 4.93 37.13
N ASP A 345 9.79 6.25 36.99
CA ASP A 345 8.92 6.80 35.95
C ASP A 345 9.48 6.66 34.53
N ASN A 346 10.78 6.39 34.38
CA ASN A 346 11.46 6.15 33.11
C ASN A 346 11.41 7.32 32.10
N LEU A 347 11.64 8.56 32.56
CA LEU A 347 11.69 9.73 31.66
C LEU A 347 12.82 9.59 30.62
N PHE A 348 12.62 9.83 29.33
CA PHE A 348 11.49 10.51 28.69
C PHE A 348 10.54 9.57 27.93
N SER A 349 10.40 8.31 28.35
CA SER A 349 9.43 7.41 27.71
C SER A 349 8.00 7.95 27.84
N GLU A 350 7.15 7.60 26.86
CA GLU A 350 5.73 7.98 26.77
C GLU A 350 5.50 9.48 27.00
N SER A 351 6.29 10.32 26.31
CA SER A 351 6.30 11.77 26.52
C SER A 351 6.11 12.54 25.21
N VAL A 352 5.62 13.78 25.32
CA VAL A 352 5.85 14.79 24.29
C VAL A 352 7.06 15.61 24.70
N VAL A 353 8.07 15.68 23.85
CA VAL A 353 9.31 16.44 24.09
C VAL A 353 9.45 17.55 23.04
N CYS A 354 9.72 18.78 23.49
CA CYS A 354 9.99 19.91 22.62
C CYS A 354 11.47 20.26 22.65
N LEU A 355 12.12 20.24 21.49
CA LEU A 355 13.55 20.50 21.32
C LEU A 355 13.81 21.71 20.42
N LYS A 356 14.86 22.48 20.71
CA LYS A 356 15.38 23.49 19.78
C LYS A 356 15.99 22.80 18.56
N ALA A 357 15.54 23.19 17.36
CA ALA A 357 15.94 22.53 16.11
C ALA A 357 17.45 22.60 15.85
N GLU A 358 18.10 23.73 16.15
CA GLU A 358 19.52 23.95 15.86
C GLU A 358 20.47 23.32 16.89
N THR A 359 20.01 23.04 18.11
CA THR A 359 20.89 22.66 19.24
C THR A 359 20.50 21.35 19.92
N GLY A 360 19.28 20.85 19.72
CA GLY A 360 18.75 19.70 20.45
C GLY A 360 18.41 20.00 21.91
N GLU A 361 18.51 21.26 22.35
CA GLU A 361 18.21 21.65 23.73
C GLU A 361 16.73 21.43 24.05
N ARG A 362 16.45 20.73 25.15
CA ARG A 362 15.09 20.52 25.65
C ARG A 362 14.48 21.83 26.14
N VAL A 363 13.47 22.31 25.43
CA VAL A 363 12.68 23.49 25.82
C VAL A 363 11.72 23.11 26.96
N TRP A 364 10.91 22.08 26.71
CA TRP A 364 9.96 21.53 27.67
C TRP A 364 9.66 20.07 27.31
N HIS A 365 9.04 19.34 28.24
CA HIS A 365 8.46 18.02 27.97
C HIS A 365 7.26 17.81 28.90
N TYR A 366 6.41 16.85 28.55
CA TYR A 366 5.37 16.33 29.44
C TYR A 366 5.26 14.82 29.27
N GLN A 367 5.31 14.08 30.37
CA GLN A 367 5.15 12.62 30.38
C GLN A 367 3.67 12.25 30.47
N LEU A 368 3.19 11.49 29.49
CA LEU A 368 1.79 11.11 29.30
C LEU A 368 1.43 9.83 30.06
N VAL A 369 2.41 8.99 30.37
CA VAL A 369 2.27 7.78 31.18
C VAL A 369 3.50 7.63 32.06
N HIS A 370 3.29 7.45 33.35
CA HIS A 370 4.35 7.14 34.30
C HIS A 370 4.57 5.64 34.33
N HIS A 371 5.80 5.18 34.13
CA HIS A 371 6.14 3.76 34.22
C HIS A 371 5.23 2.86 33.36
N GLY A 372 5.30 3.01 32.03
CA GLY A 372 4.43 2.28 31.09
C GLY A 372 4.47 0.77 31.23
N LEU A 373 3.30 0.14 31.12
CA LEU A 373 3.10 -1.32 31.14
C LEU A 373 2.04 -1.79 30.13
N TRP A 374 1.72 -0.97 29.13
CA TRP A 374 0.51 -1.13 28.31
C TRP A 374 0.72 -0.92 26.81
N ASP A 375 1.94 -0.67 26.33
CA ASP A 375 2.20 -0.23 24.96
C ASP A 375 1.38 1.03 24.62
N TYR A 376 1.31 2.00 25.55
CA TYR A 376 0.54 3.25 25.42
C TYR A 376 1.41 4.45 24.98
N ASP A 377 2.38 4.17 24.12
CA ASP A 377 3.14 5.22 23.44
C ASP A 377 2.24 6.15 22.62
N PRO A 378 2.62 7.42 22.45
CA PRO A 378 1.94 8.35 21.57
C PRO A 378 2.16 7.96 20.09
N PRO A 379 1.14 7.47 19.37
CA PRO A 379 1.33 6.87 18.05
C PRO A 379 1.17 7.88 16.91
N ALA A 380 0.57 9.04 17.19
CA ALA A 380 0.14 10.03 16.22
C ALA A 380 1.07 11.24 16.19
N VAL A 381 1.04 11.93 15.04
CA VAL A 381 1.72 13.21 14.84
C VAL A 381 1.24 14.26 15.87
N PRO A 382 2.14 15.00 16.55
CA PRO A 382 1.74 16.10 17.43
C PRO A 382 1.20 17.28 16.60
N LEU A 383 -0.10 17.53 16.63
CA LEU A 383 -0.76 18.54 15.78
C LEU A 383 -0.51 19.96 16.28
N LEU A 384 0.02 20.85 15.44
CA LEU A 384 0.25 22.25 15.77
C LEU A 384 -0.87 23.13 15.20
N LEU A 385 -1.56 23.87 16.07
CA LEU A 385 -2.63 24.78 15.67
C LEU A 385 -2.58 26.09 16.45
N ASP A 386 -3.14 27.14 15.86
CA ASP A 386 -3.41 28.39 16.55
C ASP A 386 -4.92 28.48 16.82
N VAL A 387 -5.30 28.59 18.09
CA VAL A 387 -6.70 28.57 18.55
C VAL A 387 -6.98 29.75 19.49
N VAL A 388 -8.25 29.99 19.81
CA VAL A 388 -8.66 31.03 20.75
C VAL A 388 -9.33 30.39 21.97
N VAL A 389 -8.60 30.27 23.07
CA VAL A 389 -9.10 29.70 24.33
C VAL A 389 -9.38 30.84 25.29
N ASP A 390 -10.59 30.91 25.85
CA ASP A 390 -11.04 31.97 26.76
C ASP A 390 -10.82 33.39 26.21
N GLY A 391 -10.94 33.55 24.89
CA GLY A 391 -10.75 34.82 24.18
C GLY A 391 -9.29 35.23 24.00
N GLN A 392 -8.32 34.36 24.34
CA GLN A 392 -6.88 34.59 24.12
C GLN A 392 -6.36 33.69 23.00
N PRO A 393 -5.58 34.23 22.05
CA PRO A 393 -4.91 33.41 21.05
C PRO A 393 -3.85 32.52 21.74
N ARG A 394 -3.84 31.23 21.40
CA ARG A 394 -2.91 30.24 21.92
C ARG A 394 -2.30 29.46 20.76
N LYS A 395 -0.98 29.35 20.78
CA LYS A 395 -0.22 28.44 19.92
C LYS A 395 -0.19 27.09 20.62
N ILE A 396 -0.91 26.10 20.11
CA ILE A 396 -1.07 24.80 20.76
C ILE A 396 -0.32 23.68 20.04
N VAL A 397 0.00 22.64 20.80
CA VAL A 397 0.31 21.29 20.31
C VAL A 397 -0.70 20.32 20.93
N ALA A 398 -1.34 19.51 20.09
CA ALA A 398 -2.32 18.51 20.49
C ALA A 398 -1.80 17.10 20.17
N GLN A 399 -1.62 16.28 21.20
CA GLN A 399 -1.17 14.90 21.09
C GLN A 399 -2.35 13.95 21.27
N LEU A 400 -2.67 13.20 20.22
CA LEU A 400 -3.60 12.06 20.29
C LEU A 400 -2.85 10.83 20.80
N THR A 401 -3.47 10.06 21.68
CA THR A 401 -2.80 8.93 22.35
C THR A 401 -3.62 7.64 22.30
N LYS A 402 -2.94 6.51 22.47
CA LYS A 402 -3.58 5.18 22.48
C LYS A 402 -4.62 5.03 23.59
N GLN A 403 -4.48 5.75 24.69
CA GLN A 403 -5.43 5.80 25.81
C GLN A 403 -6.75 6.48 25.46
N ALA A 404 -6.93 6.97 24.24
CA ALA A 404 -8.09 7.76 23.81
C ALA A 404 -8.17 9.18 24.40
N PHE A 405 -7.02 9.75 24.78
CA PHE A 405 -6.93 11.14 25.20
C PHE A 405 -6.38 12.04 24.09
N CYS A 406 -6.79 13.31 24.14
CA CYS A 406 -6.13 14.40 23.44
C CYS A 406 -5.48 15.31 24.48
N PHE A 407 -4.15 15.26 24.60
CA PHE A 407 -3.42 16.16 25.48
C PHE A 407 -3.08 17.44 24.73
N VAL A 408 -3.41 18.61 25.29
CA VAL A 408 -3.22 19.89 24.62
C VAL A 408 -2.39 20.83 25.47
N PHE A 409 -1.28 21.29 24.91
CA PHE A 409 -0.31 22.15 25.58
C PHE A 409 -0.10 23.44 24.78
N ASP A 410 0.29 24.50 25.47
CA ASP A 410 0.92 25.65 24.84
C ASP A 410 2.25 25.19 24.21
N ARG A 411 2.37 25.26 22.88
CA ARG A 411 3.54 24.68 22.20
C ARG A 411 4.84 25.44 22.46
N ILE A 412 4.77 26.65 23.03
CA ILE A 412 5.96 27.43 23.41
C ILE A 412 6.46 26.98 24.80
N THR A 413 5.56 26.84 25.78
CA THR A 413 5.94 26.67 27.18
C THR A 413 5.79 25.23 27.70
N GLY A 414 4.96 24.41 27.04
CA GLY A 414 4.57 23.08 27.52
C GLY A 414 3.51 23.11 28.61
N GLU A 415 2.98 24.28 28.97
CA GLU A 415 1.90 24.39 29.96
C GLU A 415 0.61 23.80 29.39
N PRO A 416 -0.11 22.94 30.13
CA PRO A 416 -1.40 22.42 29.70
C PRO A 416 -2.40 23.55 29.41
N ILE A 417 -3.14 23.45 28.31
CA ILE A 417 -4.22 24.40 27.99
C ILE A 417 -5.38 24.24 28.99
N TRP A 418 -5.68 23.00 29.35
CA TRP A 418 -6.64 22.66 30.39
C TRP A 418 -5.96 21.81 31.48
N PRO A 419 -6.49 21.78 32.71
CA PRO A 419 -5.90 21.01 33.80
C PRO A 419 -5.72 19.52 33.44
N ILE A 420 -4.60 18.95 33.88
CA ILE A 420 -4.35 17.51 33.86
C ILE A 420 -4.24 17.07 35.32
N GLU A 421 -5.02 16.07 35.70
CA GLU A 421 -5.14 15.60 37.08
C GLU A 421 -4.39 14.28 37.26
N GLU A 422 -3.54 14.20 38.29
CA GLU A 422 -2.98 12.92 38.75
C GLU A 422 -4.05 12.12 39.49
N LYS A 423 -4.43 10.95 38.95
CA LYS A 423 -5.45 10.07 39.55
C LYS A 423 -4.86 8.73 39.97
N PRO A 424 -5.25 8.19 41.13
CA PRO A 424 -4.89 6.83 41.52
C PRO A 424 -5.36 5.80 40.49
N VAL A 425 -4.49 4.85 40.16
CA VAL A 425 -4.77 3.74 39.22
C VAL A 425 -4.54 2.38 39.89
N PRO A 426 -5.10 1.27 39.36
CA PRO A 426 -4.83 -0.06 39.88
C PRO A 426 -3.32 -0.37 39.95
N GLN A 427 -2.91 -1.09 41.00
CA GLN A 427 -1.51 -1.41 41.25
C GLN A 427 -1.22 -2.88 40.95
N SER A 428 -0.05 -3.16 40.38
CA SER A 428 0.33 -4.54 40.03
C SER A 428 0.47 -5.41 41.28
N GLN A 429 0.10 -6.68 41.14
CA GLN A 429 0.35 -7.72 42.14
C GLN A 429 1.46 -8.68 41.70
N VAL A 430 2.03 -8.46 40.52
CA VAL A 430 3.10 -9.27 39.94
C VAL A 430 4.39 -9.04 40.75
N PRO A 431 5.12 -10.09 41.14
CA PRO A 431 6.36 -9.94 41.90
C PRO A 431 7.38 -9.01 41.21
N SER A 432 8.03 -8.16 42.03
CA SER A 432 9.04 -7.19 41.61
C SER A 432 8.56 -6.06 40.69
N GLU A 433 7.31 -6.10 40.21
CA GLU A 433 6.71 -4.99 39.47
C GLU A 433 6.38 -3.82 40.41
N LYS A 434 6.71 -2.60 40.00
CA LYS A 434 6.50 -1.38 40.80
C LYS A 434 5.80 -0.32 39.93
N THR A 435 4.48 -0.49 39.79
CA THR A 435 3.60 0.48 39.12
C THR A 435 3.66 1.88 39.74
N SER A 436 3.45 2.92 38.93
CA SER A 436 3.22 4.27 39.44
C SER A 436 1.92 4.34 40.26
N PRO A 437 1.89 5.07 41.40
CA PRO A 437 0.66 5.26 42.19
C PRO A 437 -0.44 6.03 41.48
N THR A 438 -0.06 6.94 40.57
CA THR A 438 -0.99 7.79 39.81
C THR A 438 -0.62 7.85 38.33
N GLN A 439 -1.58 8.25 37.51
CA GLN A 439 -1.38 8.58 36.10
C GLN A 439 -2.04 9.92 35.78
N PRO A 440 -1.58 10.62 34.73
CA PRO A 440 -2.16 11.88 34.29
C PRO A 440 -3.47 11.66 33.52
N PHE A 441 -4.51 12.43 33.86
CA PHE A 441 -5.81 12.45 33.19
C PHE A 441 -6.16 13.87 32.76
N PRO A 442 -6.14 14.20 31.45
CA PRO A 442 -6.55 15.51 30.99
C PRO A 442 -8.05 15.72 31.28
N THR A 443 -8.39 16.90 31.77
CA THR A 443 -9.80 17.26 32.04
C THR A 443 -10.56 17.63 30.77
N LYS A 444 -9.84 18.09 29.74
CA LYS A 444 -10.35 18.40 28.42
C LYS A 444 -9.29 18.17 27.34
N PRO A 445 -9.71 17.78 26.13
CA PRO A 445 -11.03 17.28 25.77
C PRO A 445 -11.42 16.01 26.55
N ALA A 446 -12.70 15.64 26.53
CA ALA A 446 -13.13 14.35 27.07
C ALA A 446 -12.47 13.20 26.27
N PRO A 447 -12.37 11.97 26.82
CA PRO A 447 -11.92 10.83 26.04
C PRO A 447 -12.77 10.65 24.78
N PHE A 448 -12.12 10.52 23.62
CA PHE A 448 -12.82 10.33 22.34
C PHE A 448 -13.23 8.88 22.09
N GLU A 449 -12.74 7.95 22.93
CA GLU A 449 -13.04 6.53 22.85
C GLU A 449 -13.09 5.89 24.25
N ARG A 450 -13.65 4.68 24.37
CA ARG A 450 -13.83 3.97 25.64
C ARG A 450 -12.50 3.74 26.37
N GLN A 451 -12.54 3.86 27.69
CA GLN A 451 -11.43 3.63 28.61
C GLN A 451 -11.84 2.62 29.69
N GLY A 452 -11.16 1.47 29.74
CA GLY A 452 -11.53 0.34 30.59
C GLY A 452 -12.74 -0.45 30.11
N ILE A 453 -13.04 -1.53 30.83
CA ILE A 453 -14.17 -2.43 30.53
C ILE A 453 -14.82 -2.95 31.82
N SER A 454 -16.13 -3.16 31.74
CA SER A 454 -16.98 -3.76 32.78
C SER A 454 -18.07 -4.65 32.16
N GLU A 455 -18.80 -5.41 32.98
CA GLU A 455 -19.94 -6.21 32.51
C GLU A 455 -21.06 -5.40 31.84
N ASP A 456 -21.20 -4.11 32.16
CA ASP A 456 -22.22 -3.22 31.57
C ASP A 456 -21.91 -2.87 30.11
N ASP A 457 -20.64 -3.02 29.71
CA ASP A 457 -20.12 -2.68 28.40
C ASP A 457 -20.25 -3.82 27.38
N LEU A 458 -20.49 -5.04 27.85
CA LEU A 458 -20.65 -6.22 27.01
C LEU A 458 -21.87 -6.12 26.09
N ILE A 459 -21.75 -6.66 24.88
CA ILE A 459 -22.88 -6.71 23.93
C ILE A 459 -24.13 -7.33 24.56
N ASP A 460 -25.29 -6.80 24.17
CA ASP A 460 -26.59 -7.24 24.67
C ASP A 460 -27.69 -7.24 23.58
N PHE A 461 -27.28 -7.40 22.31
CA PHE A 461 -28.21 -7.53 21.17
C PHE A 461 -29.27 -8.62 21.39
N THR A 462 -28.90 -9.70 22.08
CA THR A 462 -29.82 -10.73 22.60
C THR A 462 -29.36 -11.19 23.99
N PRO A 463 -30.27 -11.76 24.82
CA PRO A 463 -29.89 -12.35 26.11
C PRO A 463 -28.82 -13.45 25.97
N GLU A 464 -28.90 -14.27 24.92
CA GLU A 464 -27.95 -15.36 24.67
C GLU A 464 -26.54 -14.81 24.39
N LEU A 465 -26.42 -13.81 23.52
CA LEU A 465 -25.14 -13.17 23.23
C LEU A 465 -24.56 -12.48 24.47
N ARG A 466 -25.40 -11.89 25.33
CA ARG A 466 -24.94 -11.27 26.58
C ARG A 466 -24.33 -12.29 27.54
N GLU A 467 -24.95 -13.47 27.69
CA GLU A 467 -24.42 -14.52 28.56
C GLU A 467 -23.15 -15.16 27.99
N GLU A 468 -23.06 -15.34 26.66
CA GLU A 468 -21.83 -15.75 25.99
C GLU A 468 -20.70 -14.70 26.22
N ALA A 469 -21.00 -13.40 26.14
CA ALA A 469 -20.02 -12.33 26.37
C ALA A 469 -19.50 -12.33 27.80
N LYS A 470 -20.37 -12.58 28.79
CA LYS A 470 -19.97 -12.71 30.19
C LYS A 470 -19.07 -13.91 30.44
N ALA A 471 -19.33 -15.02 29.76
CA ALA A 471 -18.48 -16.20 29.86
C ALA A 471 -17.05 -15.88 29.38
N ILE A 472 -16.92 -15.19 28.24
CA ILE A 472 -15.63 -14.74 27.70
C ILE A 472 -14.96 -13.75 28.67
N LEU A 473 -15.69 -12.75 29.18
CA LEU A 473 -15.15 -11.77 30.13
C LEU A 473 -14.56 -12.46 31.39
N ALA A 474 -15.19 -13.53 31.88
CA ALA A 474 -14.75 -14.24 33.08
C ALA A 474 -13.38 -14.94 32.94
N GLU A 475 -12.94 -15.21 31.70
CA GLU A 475 -11.65 -15.84 31.42
C GLU A 475 -10.46 -14.92 31.71
N TYR A 476 -10.68 -13.61 31.79
CA TYR A 476 -9.62 -12.62 31.93
C TYR A 476 -9.75 -11.81 33.22
N ASP A 477 -8.68 -11.09 33.59
CA ASP A 477 -8.76 -9.93 34.47
C ASP A 477 -9.19 -8.70 33.64
N TYR A 478 -9.86 -7.76 34.28
CA TYR A 478 -10.32 -6.53 33.61
C TYR A 478 -10.58 -5.42 34.61
N GLY A 479 -10.67 -4.17 34.13
CA GLY A 479 -10.89 -3.03 35.00
C GLY A 479 -10.85 -1.68 34.29
N PRO A 480 -10.63 -0.58 35.04
CA PRO A 480 -10.48 0.75 34.46
C PRO A 480 -9.19 0.87 33.63
N LEU A 481 -9.04 2.00 32.93
CA LEU A 481 -7.78 2.36 32.26
C LEU A 481 -6.59 2.23 33.23
N TYR A 482 -5.45 1.76 32.71
CA TYR A 482 -4.24 1.46 33.46
C TYR A 482 -4.37 0.28 34.45
N THR A 483 -5.28 -0.67 34.21
CA THR A 483 -5.22 -1.98 34.87
C THR A 483 -3.95 -2.70 34.39
N PRO A 484 -2.99 -3.05 35.27
CA PRO A 484 -1.71 -3.61 34.84
C PRO A 484 -1.86 -5.06 34.34
N PRO A 485 -0.94 -5.53 33.46
CA PRO A 485 -0.87 -6.93 33.06
C PRO A 485 -0.78 -7.91 34.23
N THR A 486 -1.35 -9.11 34.04
CA THR A 486 -1.37 -10.19 35.05
C THR A 486 -1.00 -11.53 34.44
N GLU A 487 -0.68 -12.53 35.27
CA GLU A 487 -0.43 -13.90 34.82
C GLU A 487 -1.70 -14.61 34.29
N LYS A 488 -2.90 -14.14 34.68
CA LYS A 488 -4.17 -14.65 34.14
C LYS A 488 -4.46 -14.08 32.74
N GLY A 489 -3.92 -12.89 32.45
CA GLY A 489 -4.23 -12.13 31.25
C GLY A 489 -5.27 -11.05 31.53
N VAL A 490 -4.98 -9.81 31.15
CA VAL A 490 -5.88 -8.66 31.30
C VAL A 490 -6.48 -8.26 29.94
N LEU A 491 -7.74 -7.86 29.92
CA LEU A 491 -8.33 -7.14 28.78
C LEU A 491 -7.91 -5.67 28.83
N SER A 492 -7.05 -5.26 27.91
CA SER A 492 -6.65 -3.86 27.78
C SER A 492 -7.66 -3.10 26.93
N VAL A 493 -8.20 -2.01 27.49
CA VAL A 493 -9.15 -1.12 26.81
C VAL A 493 -8.78 0.35 27.09
N PRO A 494 -8.36 1.12 26.07
CA PRO A 494 -8.11 0.68 24.70
C PRO A 494 -7.06 -0.43 24.59
N GLY A 495 -7.14 -1.26 23.54
CA GLY A 495 -6.16 -2.32 23.31
C GLY A 495 -4.82 -1.78 22.82
N GLN A 496 -3.94 -2.68 22.39
CA GLN A 496 -2.60 -2.35 21.91
C GLN A 496 -2.56 -1.29 20.79
N TRP A 497 -3.53 -1.29 19.87
CA TRP A 497 -3.62 -0.29 18.81
C TRP A 497 -4.22 1.04 19.26
N GLY A 498 -4.72 1.07 20.50
CA GLY A 498 -5.27 2.24 21.13
C GLY A 498 -6.64 2.67 20.59
N GLY A 499 -7.16 3.74 21.17
CA GLY A 499 -8.29 4.48 20.61
C GLY A 499 -7.85 5.28 19.39
N ALA A 500 -6.65 5.87 19.41
CA ALA A 500 -6.00 6.46 18.24
C ALA A 500 -4.67 5.74 17.98
N ASP A 501 -4.28 5.67 16.71
CA ASP A 501 -3.02 5.11 16.24
C ASP A 501 -2.33 6.10 15.27
N TRP A 502 -1.31 5.67 14.54
CA TRP A 502 -0.52 6.46 13.60
C TRP A 502 -1.31 7.07 12.44
N ALA A 503 -2.54 6.61 12.23
CA ALA A 503 -3.50 7.27 11.35
C ALA A 503 -3.75 8.73 11.77
N GLY A 504 -3.58 9.09 13.05
CA GLY A 504 -3.66 10.46 13.53
C GLY A 504 -5.02 11.13 13.32
N GLY A 505 -5.07 12.46 13.37
CA GLY A 505 -6.27 13.24 13.09
C GLY A 505 -6.04 14.27 11.98
N ALA A 506 -7.11 14.94 11.58
CA ALA A 506 -7.06 16.12 10.70
C ALA A 506 -7.69 17.30 11.43
N ALA A 507 -7.18 18.51 11.23
CA ALA A 507 -7.68 19.70 11.90
C ALA A 507 -7.96 20.82 10.90
N ASP A 508 -9.05 21.54 11.07
CA ASP A 508 -9.36 22.75 10.30
C ASP A 508 -8.77 23.98 11.03
N PRO A 509 -7.65 24.55 10.55
CA PRO A 509 -7.00 25.67 11.22
C PRO A 509 -7.82 26.97 11.19
N ARG A 510 -8.86 27.05 10.35
CA ARG A 510 -9.74 28.24 10.28
C ARG A 510 -10.74 28.28 11.43
N THR A 511 -11.15 27.10 11.90
CA THR A 511 -12.18 26.95 12.94
C THR A 511 -11.61 26.45 14.26
N GLY A 512 -10.42 25.85 14.25
CA GLY A 512 -9.81 25.22 15.43
C GLY A 512 -10.48 23.89 15.78
N VAL A 513 -11.12 23.21 14.82
CA VAL A 513 -11.77 21.92 15.03
C VAL A 513 -10.82 20.79 14.62
N LEU A 514 -10.66 19.80 15.50
CA LEU A 514 -9.89 18.57 15.29
C LEU A 514 -10.85 17.39 15.08
N TYR A 515 -10.62 16.62 14.03
CA TYR A 515 -11.35 15.40 13.69
C TYR A 515 -10.47 14.19 14.02
N VAL A 516 -10.91 13.39 14.99
CA VAL A 516 -10.16 12.27 15.55
C VAL A 516 -10.84 10.96 15.14
N PRO A 517 -10.29 10.21 14.17
CA PRO A 517 -10.71 8.83 13.96
C PRO A 517 -10.27 7.96 15.15
N SER A 518 -11.14 7.05 15.56
CA SER A 518 -10.89 6.09 16.61
C SER A 518 -11.39 4.70 16.28
N HIS A 519 -10.81 3.68 16.92
CA HIS A 519 -11.27 2.31 16.82
C HIS A 519 -11.21 1.58 18.17
N MET A 520 -12.01 0.52 18.32
CA MET A 520 -12.26 -0.23 19.55
C MET A 520 -11.76 -1.66 19.43
N ALA A 521 -10.45 -1.83 19.24
CA ALA A 521 -9.81 -3.14 19.30
C ALA A 521 -9.47 -3.48 20.77
N ILE A 522 -10.00 -4.60 21.27
CA ILE A 522 -9.67 -5.11 22.61
C ILE A 522 -8.58 -6.16 22.48
N THR A 523 -7.49 -5.97 23.22
CA THR A 523 -6.38 -6.92 23.26
C THR A 523 -6.26 -7.57 24.63
N THR A 524 -5.80 -8.83 24.67
CA THR A 524 -5.35 -9.42 25.93
C THR A 524 -3.88 -9.08 26.18
N VAL A 525 -3.46 -8.97 27.43
CA VAL A 525 -2.02 -8.98 27.79
C VAL A 525 -1.83 -9.92 28.96
N GLN A 526 -1.08 -11.00 28.74
CA GLN A 526 -0.77 -12.00 29.76
C GLN A 526 0.72 -12.04 30.00
N LEU A 527 1.13 -11.97 31.27
CA LEU A 527 2.53 -12.18 31.66
C LEU A 527 2.81 -13.67 31.86
N ASN A 528 3.93 -14.13 31.32
CA ASN A 528 4.37 -15.51 31.42
C ASN A 528 5.73 -15.55 32.14
N PRO A 529 5.83 -16.20 33.31
CA PRO A 529 7.10 -16.37 34.02
C PRO A 529 8.17 -16.99 33.13
N VAL A 530 9.40 -16.49 33.23
CA VAL A 530 10.55 -17.01 32.47
C VAL A 530 11.43 -17.83 33.39
N GLU A 531 11.59 -19.12 33.07
CA GLU A 531 12.42 -20.05 33.86
C GLU A 531 13.89 -20.07 33.42
N ASP A 532 14.22 -19.48 32.27
CA ASP A 532 15.59 -19.42 31.74
C ASP A 532 16.47 -18.50 32.59
N PRO A 533 17.49 -19.02 33.30
CA PRO A 533 18.36 -18.21 34.14
C PRO A 533 19.25 -17.23 33.35
N GLU A 534 19.40 -17.42 32.04
CA GLU A 534 20.14 -16.50 31.15
C GLU A 534 19.24 -15.37 30.62
N ALA A 535 17.91 -15.44 30.81
CA ALA A 535 17.01 -14.37 30.41
C ALA A 535 17.19 -13.13 31.29
N HIS A 536 17.14 -11.95 30.67
CA HIS A 536 17.30 -10.68 31.37
C HIS A 536 15.98 -10.05 31.83
N SER A 537 14.88 -10.82 31.81
CA SER A 537 13.64 -10.42 32.44
C SER A 537 12.93 -11.60 33.11
N ALA A 538 12.27 -11.34 34.23
CA ALA A 538 11.52 -12.34 34.99
C ALA A 538 10.24 -12.79 34.27
N PHE A 539 9.71 -11.96 33.37
CA PHE A 539 8.50 -12.23 32.62
C PHE A 539 8.69 -11.94 31.14
N SER A 540 8.00 -12.73 30.33
CA SER A 540 7.65 -12.40 28.94
C SER A 540 6.15 -12.07 28.89
N ALA A 541 5.65 -11.62 27.75
CA ALA A 541 4.21 -11.47 27.58
C ALA A 541 3.70 -12.21 26.34
N SER A 542 2.42 -12.55 26.38
CA SER A 542 1.63 -12.98 25.22
C SER A 542 0.41 -12.07 25.12
N ASN A 543 -0.07 -11.89 23.89
CA ASN A 543 -1.34 -11.22 23.64
C ASN A 543 -2.15 -11.92 22.57
N ASN A 544 -3.43 -11.60 22.57
CA ASN A 544 -4.30 -11.73 21.43
C ASN A 544 -4.69 -10.30 20.99
N LEU A 545 -4.41 -9.97 19.73
CA LEU A 545 -4.70 -8.65 19.15
C LEU A 545 -6.21 -8.40 18.99
N HIS A 546 -7.01 -9.47 18.96
CA HIS A 546 -8.47 -9.37 18.85
C HIS A 546 -9.13 -10.40 19.74
N VAL A 547 -9.72 -9.93 20.85
CA VAL A 547 -10.58 -10.79 21.67
C VAL A 547 -11.91 -10.99 20.95
N LEU A 548 -12.07 -12.17 20.34
CA LEU A 548 -13.31 -12.57 19.73
C LEU A 548 -14.40 -12.64 20.80
N GLY A 549 -15.47 -11.88 20.58
CA GLY A 549 -16.67 -11.97 21.39
C GLY A 549 -17.57 -13.13 20.93
N PRO A 550 -18.82 -13.15 21.42
CA PRO A 550 -19.79 -14.19 21.11
C PRO A 550 -19.97 -14.42 19.62
N ARG A 551 -19.71 -15.64 19.15
CA ARG A 551 -19.89 -16.07 17.76
C ARG A 551 -19.11 -15.20 16.75
N GLY A 552 -17.94 -14.68 17.15
CA GLY A 552 -17.10 -13.83 16.31
C GLY A 552 -17.52 -12.36 16.26
N LEU A 553 -18.59 -11.95 16.96
CA LEU A 553 -18.93 -10.54 17.13
C LEU A 553 -17.93 -9.84 18.08
N PRO A 554 -17.80 -8.51 18.03
CA PRO A 554 -17.05 -7.77 19.04
C PRO A 554 -17.60 -8.01 20.47
N LEU A 555 -16.72 -8.03 21.46
CA LEU A 555 -17.08 -8.32 22.86
C LEU A 555 -17.95 -7.21 23.50
N VAL A 556 -17.74 -5.95 23.12
CA VAL A 556 -18.37 -4.77 23.73
C VAL A 556 -19.41 -4.12 22.82
N LYS A 557 -20.23 -3.23 23.38
CA LYS A 557 -21.22 -2.44 22.65
C LYS A 557 -20.55 -1.46 21.66
N PRO A 558 -21.16 -1.22 20.49
CA PRO A 558 -20.68 -0.25 19.50
C PRO A 558 -20.74 1.20 20.02
N PRO A 559 -20.08 2.16 19.34
CA PRO A 559 -19.38 2.04 18.06
C PRO A 559 -18.03 1.33 18.16
N TYR A 560 -17.62 0.67 17.08
CA TYR A 560 -16.33 -0.02 16.95
C TYR A 560 -15.28 0.81 16.23
N GLY A 561 -15.74 1.70 15.33
CA GLY A 561 -14.92 2.69 14.66
C GLY A 561 -15.71 3.99 14.49
N SER A 562 -15.07 5.12 14.77
CA SER A 562 -15.76 6.41 14.72
C SER A 562 -14.84 7.58 14.40
N ILE A 563 -15.41 8.72 14.04
CA ILE A 563 -14.72 10.02 14.02
C ILE A 563 -15.39 10.92 15.06
N THR A 564 -14.60 11.53 15.93
CA THR A 564 -15.03 12.54 16.89
C THR A 564 -14.52 13.91 16.48
N ALA A 565 -15.41 14.89 16.33
CA ALA A 565 -15.02 16.29 16.14
C ALA A 565 -14.90 17.00 17.50
N ILE A 566 -13.76 17.66 17.71
CA ILE A 566 -13.40 18.34 18.95
C ILE A 566 -13.09 19.80 18.63
N ASP A 567 -13.80 20.74 19.28
CA ASP A 567 -13.48 22.16 19.20
C ASP A 567 -12.31 22.48 20.15
N LEU A 568 -11.12 22.72 19.62
CA LEU A 568 -9.93 23.04 20.42
C LEU A 568 -9.93 24.47 20.98
N ASN A 569 -10.93 25.31 20.65
CA ASN A 569 -11.14 26.58 21.34
C ASN A 569 -11.78 26.38 22.73
N SER A 570 -12.52 25.28 22.93
CA SER A 570 -13.31 25.02 24.16
C SER A 570 -13.03 23.68 24.84
N GLY A 571 -12.46 22.73 24.10
CA GLY A 571 -12.23 21.33 24.48
C GLY A 571 -13.50 20.47 24.42
N GLU A 572 -14.59 20.95 23.81
CA GLU A 572 -15.87 20.24 23.74
C GLU A 572 -15.95 19.34 22.50
N HIS A 573 -16.62 18.19 22.63
CA HIS A 573 -16.98 17.37 21.48
C HIS A 573 -18.18 18.00 20.77
N LEU A 574 -18.06 18.20 19.46
CA LEU A 574 -19.14 18.74 18.63
C LEU A 574 -20.09 17.64 18.19
N TRP A 575 -19.52 16.53 17.70
CA TRP A 575 -20.25 15.36 17.24
C TRP A 575 -19.34 14.13 17.22
N ARG A 576 -19.94 12.94 17.15
CA ARG A 576 -19.26 11.66 16.91
C ARG A 576 -20.10 10.83 15.94
N THR A 577 -19.48 10.27 14.91
CA THR A 577 -20.14 9.46 13.87
C THR A 577 -19.35 8.18 13.59
N THR A 578 -19.99 7.12 13.11
CA THR A 578 -19.34 5.84 12.77
C THR A 578 -18.69 5.88 11.40
N VAL A 579 -17.66 5.06 11.18
CA VAL A 579 -17.03 4.89 9.86
C VAL A 579 -17.15 3.43 9.42
N GLY A 580 -17.97 3.20 8.39
CA GLY A 580 -18.32 1.87 7.89
C GLY A 580 -19.51 1.24 8.63
N LYS A 581 -20.03 0.16 8.06
CA LYS A 581 -21.26 -0.49 8.55
C LYS A 581 -21.05 -1.25 9.85
N GLY A 582 -19.86 -1.80 10.07
CA GLY A 582 -19.62 -2.74 11.17
C GLY A 582 -20.31 -4.09 10.95
N PRO A 583 -20.41 -4.95 11.99
CA PRO A 583 -20.87 -6.33 11.85
C PRO A 583 -22.39 -6.47 11.68
N VAL A 584 -23.10 -5.45 11.21
CA VAL A 584 -24.57 -5.42 11.08
C VAL A 584 -25.15 -6.58 10.25
N ASP A 585 -24.40 -7.06 9.25
CA ASP A 585 -24.79 -8.17 8.38
C ASP A 585 -24.48 -9.55 8.97
N HIS A 586 -23.93 -9.62 10.18
CA HIS A 586 -23.54 -10.87 10.82
C HIS A 586 -24.76 -11.80 11.05
N PRO A 587 -24.66 -13.12 10.79
CA PRO A 587 -25.79 -14.05 10.92
C PRO A 587 -26.48 -14.03 12.30
N ALA A 588 -25.73 -13.78 13.38
CA ALA A 588 -26.29 -13.69 14.73
C ALA A 588 -27.09 -12.41 15.00
N LEU A 589 -26.99 -11.39 14.15
CA LEU A 589 -27.74 -10.14 14.24
C LEU A 589 -28.92 -10.07 13.25
N LYS A 590 -29.13 -11.14 12.47
CA LYS A 590 -30.16 -11.19 11.44
C LYS A 590 -31.55 -10.90 12.02
N GLY A 591 -32.24 -9.93 11.42
CA GLY A 591 -33.60 -9.54 11.80
C GLY A 591 -33.66 -8.44 12.86
N LEU A 592 -32.50 -7.93 13.30
CA LEU A 592 -32.41 -6.72 14.11
C LEU A 592 -32.31 -5.49 13.19
N ASP A 593 -32.97 -4.40 13.57
CA ASP A 593 -32.87 -3.10 12.90
C ASP A 593 -31.78 -2.29 13.61
N LEU A 594 -30.55 -2.35 13.09
CA LEU A 594 -29.37 -1.79 13.73
C LEU A 594 -28.77 -0.68 12.83
N PRO A 595 -28.31 0.44 13.41
CA PRO A 595 -27.57 1.44 12.66
C PRO A 595 -26.17 0.93 12.33
N ASP A 596 -25.47 1.66 11.46
CA ASP A 596 -24.03 1.47 11.25
C ASP A 596 -23.29 1.56 12.59
N MET A 597 -22.33 0.66 12.79
CA MET A 597 -21.58 0.51 14.04
C MET A 597 -20.10 0.88 13.90
N GLY A 598 -19.63 1.06 12.67
CA GLY A 598 -18.21 1.20 12.36
C GLY A 598 -17.42 -0.10 12.47
N TRP A 599 -16.21 -0.09 11.93
CA TRP A 599 -15.24 -1.20 12.03
C TRP A 599 -14.11 -0.83 12.98
N ASP A 600 -13.56 -1.81 13.71
CA ASP A 600 -12.43 -1.63 14.63
C ASP A 600 -11.08 -1.55 13.89
N ASN A 601 -10.99 -0.68 12.89
CA ASN A 601 -9.80 -0.51 12.06
C ASN A 601 -9.29 0.94 12.02
N ARG A 602 -8.05 1.10 11.55
CA ARG A 602 -7.48 2.43 11.35
C ARG A 602 -8.24 3.16 10.27
N THR A 603 -8.68 4.37 10.60
CA THR A 603 -9.30 5.31 9.66
C THR A 603 -8.38 6.52 9.49
N PHE A 604 -8.12 6.90 8.26
CA PHE A 604 -7.36 8.09 7.90
C PHE A 604 -8.30 9.20 7.48
N VAL A 605 -7.99 10.44 7.89
CA VAL A 605 -8.83 11.60 7.61
C VAL A 605 -8.04 12.74 6.97
N LEU A 606 -8.74 13.51 6.14
CA LEU A 606 -8.25 14.71 5.45
C LEU A 606 -9.33 15.80 5.51
N ALA A 607 -8.97 16.99 6.00
CA ALA A 607 -9.90 18.11 6.10
C ALA A 607 -9.77 19.05 4.89
N THR A 608 -10.91 19.57 4.43
CA THR A 608 -10.99 20.57 3.36
C THR A 608 -11.82 21.76 3.84
N PRO A 609 -12.01 22.82 3.03
CA PRO A 609 -12.86 23.94 3.42
C PRO A 609 -14.32 23.58 3.69
N ASN A 610 -14.81 22.48 3.11
CA ASN A 610 -16.23 22.15 2.99
C ASN A 610 -16.61 20.71 3.43
N LEU A 611 -15.66 19.78 3.41
CA LEU A 611 -15.85 18.36 3.70
C LEU A 611 -14.72 17.80 4.56
N LEU A 612 -15.05 16.82 5.39
CA LEU A 612 -14.08 15.89 5.96
C LEU A 612 -14.07 14.63 5.11
N LEU A 613 -12.92 14.29 4.51
CA LEU A 613 -12.75 13.04 3.79
C LEU A 613 -12.17 11.97 4.72
N ALA A 614 -12.60 10.72 4.55
CA ALA A 614 -12.07 9.59 5.29
C ALA A 614 -11.87 8.36 4.40
N THR A 615 -10.88 7.54 4.75
CA THR A 615 -10.65 6.19 4.21
C THR A 615 -10.29 5.27 5.37
N SER A 616 -10.46 3.97 5.22
CA SER A 616 -10.17 3.00 6.29
C SER A 616 -9.33 1.84 5.76
N GLN A 617 -8.48 1.29 6.63
CA GLN A 617 -7.87 -0.04 6.44
C GLN A 617 -8.95 -1.12 6.41
N ASP A 618 -8.64 -2.32 5.92
CA ASP A 618 -9.56 -3.43 6.11
C ASP A 618 -9.66 -3.79 7.61
N PRO A 619 -10.80 -4.38 8.04
CA PRO A 619 -10.94 -4.91 9.39
C PRO A 619 -9.90 -6.01 9.64
N HIS A 620 -8.92 -5.73 10.51
CA HIS A 620 -7.88 -6.68 10.85
C HIS A 620 -8.39 -7.81 11.76
N GLY A 621 -7.74 -8.97 11.73
CA GLY A 621 -7.80 -9.97 12.81
C GLY A 621 -9.04 -10.87 12.86
N LEU A 622 -10.06 -10.66 12.02
CA LEU A 622 -11.19 -11.59 11.90
C LEU A 622 -10.96 -12.68 10.84
N ALA A 623 -9.91 -12.55 10.01
CA ALA A 623 -9.53 -13.57 9.02
C ALA A 623 -8.98 -14.86 9.67
N GLU A 624 -8.29 -14.75 10.81
CA GLU A 624 -7.76 -15.91 11.55
C GLU A 624 -8.85 -16.79 12.18
N ALA A 625 -10.09 -16.30 12.25
CA ALA A 625 -11.25 -17.05 12.73
C ALA A 625 -11.83 -18.04 11.71
N GLY A 626 -11.21 -18.19 10.52
CA GLY A 626 -11.61 -19.15 9.50
C GLY A 626 -12.90 -18.78 8.75
N GLU A 627 -13.27 -17.51 8.80
CA GLU A 627 -14.53 -16.99 8.28
C GLU A 627 -14.24 -15.70 7.49
N ASP A 628 -14.16 -15.80 6.15
CA ASP A 628 -13.86 -14.73 5.16
C ASP A 628 -14.81 -13.51 5.19
N TYR A 629 -15.68 -13.41 6.19
CA TYR A 629 -16.81 -12.49 6.18
C TYR A 629 -16.40 -11.02 6.24
N PHE A 630 -15.20 -10.66 6.69
CA PHE A 630 -14.86 -9.28 7.07
C PHE A 630 -13.74 -8.60 6.26
N VAL A 631 -13.00 -9.35 5.44
CA VAL A 631 -11.86 -8.80 4.69
C VAL A 631 -12.35 -7.82 3.61
N ASP A 632 -11.74 -6.64 3.59
CA ASP A 632 -11.94 -5.60 2.58
C ASP A 632 -13.41 -5.13 2.45
N ARG A 633 -14.18 -5.18 3.56
CA ARG A 633 -15.50 -4.51 3.60
C ARG A 633 -15.31 -3.00 3.67
N ASP A 634 -16.18 -2.29 2.95
CA ASP A 634 -16.23 -0.83 2.95
C ASP A 634 -14.94 -0.08 2.51
N ALA A 635 -14.15 -0.59 1.56
CA ALA A 635 -13.18 0.19 0.78
C ALA A 635 -13.85 1.37 0.04
N TYR A 636 -14.00 2.49 0.74
CA TYR A 636 -14.60 3.72 0.26
C TYR A 636 -13.72 4.93 0.62
N LEU A 637 -13.85 5.98 -0.19
CA LEU A 637 -13.58 7.35 0.22
C LEU A 637 -14.91 7.95 0.66
N TRP A 638 -15.06 8.21 1.95
CA TRP A 638 -16.24 8.87 2.51
C TRP A 638 -16.06 10.38 2.54
N ALA A 639 -17.17 11.11 2.45
CA ALA A 639 -17.25 12.53 2.74
C ALA A 639 -18.27 12.78 3.86
N TYR A 640 -17.88 13.56 4.85
CA TYR A 640 -18.73 13.99 5.96
C TYR A 640 -18.85 15.52 6.00
N GLU A 641 -20.01 16.00 6.44
CA GLU A 641 -20.23 17.42 6.74
C GLU A 641 -19.46 17.83 8.00
N LEU A 642 -18.59 18.83 7.88
CA LEU A 642 -17.72 19.30 8.98
C LEU A 642 -18.48 19.67 10.26
N ALA A 643 -19.67 20.28 10.12
CA ALA A 643 -20.42 20.83 11.24
C ALA A 643 -21.24 19.78 12.02
N SER A 644 -21.63 18.68 11.38
CA SER A 644 -22.61 17.73 11.94
C SER A 644 -22.11 16.28 11.99
N GLY A 645 -21.11 15.93 11.18
CA GLY A 645 -20.69 14.54 10.97
C GLY A 645 -21.65 13.72 10.11
N GLU A 646 -22.62 14.35 9.43
CA GLU A 646 -23.51 13.68 8.48
C GLU A 646 -22.70 13.16 7.28
N GLU A 647 -22.86 11.88 6.94
CA GLU A 647 -22.30 11.32 5.70
C GLU A 647 -22.98 11.99 4.49
N ILE A 648 -22.18 12.66 3.67
CA ILE A 648 -22.61 13.30 2.43
C ILE A 648 -22.68 12.29 1.29
N GLY A 649 -21.73 11.35 1.28
CA GLY A 649 -21.64 10.29 0.29
C GLY A 649 -20.32 9.55 0.40
N ARG A 650 -20.17 8.56 -0.47
CA ARG A 650 -18.97 7.72 -0.56
C ARG A 650 -18.69 7.33 -2.00
N VAL A 651 -17.42 7.21 -2.34
CA VAL A 651 -16.91 6.75 -3.64
C VAL A 651 -16.19 5.43 -3.40
N GLU A 652 -16.52 4.41 -4.19
CA GLU A 652 -15.89 3.09 -4.07
C GLU A 652 -14.42 3.17 -4.47
N LEU A 653 -13.56 2.54 -3.66
CA LEU A 653 -12.13 2.43 -3.92
C LEU A 653 -11.78 1.00 -4.36
N PRO A 654 -10.70 0.81 -5.13
CA PRO A 654 -10.22 -0.50 -5.53
C PRO A 654 -9.89 -1.47 -4.39
N SER A 655 -9.46 -0.94 -3.26
CA SER A 655 -9.26 -1.67 -2.01
C SER A 655 -9.20 -0.68 -0.85
N ASN A 656 -9.10 -1.19 0.38
CA ASN A 656 -8.91 -0.36 1.55
C ASN A 656 -7.58 0.44 1.50
N ALA A 657 -7.59 1.61 2.13
CA ALA A 657 -6.43 2.48 2.21
C ALA A 657 -5.48 1.99 3.31
N TYR A 658 -4.18 1.96 3.02
CA TYR A 658 -3.15 1.61 4.00
C TYR A 658 -2.32 2.79 4.47
N GLY A 659 -2.40 3.94 3.79
CA GLY A 659 -1.80 5.21 4.18
C GLY A 659 -2.82 6.35 4.21
N ALA A 660 -2.38 7.54 4.62
CA ALA A 660 -3.26 8.69 4.68
C ALA A 660 -3.57 9.22 3.27
N PRO A 661 -4.83 9.60 2.97
CA PRO A 661 -5.12 10.30 1.74
C PRO A 661 -4.53 11.72 1.77
N MET A 662 -4.15 12.23 0.62
CA MET A 662 -3.63 13.59 0.46
C MET A 662 -4.31 14.30 -0.72
N SER A 663 -4.26 15.64 -0.78
CA SER A 663 -4.86 16.40 -1.87
C SER A 663 -3.98 17.55 -2.33
N TYR A 664 -3.88 17.74 -3.64
CA TYR A 664 -3.16 18.84 -4.29
C TYR A 664 -3.95 19.34 -5.51
N THR A 665 -3.54 20.48 -6.04
CA THR A 665 -4.00 20.98 -7.34
C THR A 665 -2.82 21.01 -8.30
N VAL A 666 -3.04 20.59 -9.54
CA VAL A 666 -2.11 20.77 -10.66
C VAL A 666 -2.92 21.13 -11.91
N ASP A 667 -2.45 22.12 -12.66
CA ASP A 667 -3.13 22.65 -13.86
C ASP A 667 -4.61 23.00 -13.57
N GLY A 668 -4.83 23.65 -12.43
CA GLY A 668 -6.14 24.09 -11.96
C GLY A 668 -7.14 22.97 -11.66
N ARG A 669 -6.70 21.71 -11.52
CA ARG A 669 -7.56 20.57 -11.15
C ARG A 669 -7.14 19.99 -9.80
N GLN A 670 -8.11 19.83 -8.89
CA GLN A 670 -7.86 19.19 -7.59
C GLN A 670 -7.87 17.67 -7.71
N TYR A 671 -6.87 17.03 -7.11
CA TYR A 671 -6.72 15.58 -6.99
C TYR A 671 -6.74 15.16 -5.52
N VAL A 672 -7.22 13.94 -5.26
CA VAL A 672 -7.10 13.23 -3.97
C VAL A 672 -6.38 11.92 -4.23
N VAL A 673 -5.19 11.74 -3.66
CA VAL A 673 -4.42 10.50 -3.80
C VAL A 673 -4.61 9.62 -2.58
N VAL A 674 -4.82 8.33 -2.80
CA VAL A 674 -5.02 7.33 -1.75
C VAL A 674 -4.00 6.19 -1.90
N PRO A 675 -3.17 5.93 -0.87
CA PRO A 675 -2.31 4.75 -0.83
C PRO A 675 -3.12 3.49 -0.50
N LEU A 676 -3.19 2.56 -1.45
CA LEU A 676 -3.92 1.29 -1.36
C LEU A 676 -2.96 0.13 -1.10
N GLY A 677 -3.39 -0.82 -0.27
CA GLY A 677 -2.62 -2.00 0.13
C GLY A 677 -3.46 -3.08 0.82
N ASN A 678 -2.80 -4.07 1.41
CA ASN A 678 -3.39 -5.13 2.25
C ASN A 678 -2.37 -5.58 3.33
N TYR A 679 -2.84 -6.16 4.43
CA TYR A 679 -2.03 -6.61 5.55
C TYR A 679 -1.57 -8.07 5.50
N LEU A 680 -2.07 -8.90 4.58
CA LEU A 680 -1.90 -10.35 4.72
C LEU A 680 -0.94 -11.02 3.73
N GLY A 681 -0.47 -10.38 2.65
CA GLY A 681 0.36 -11.06 1.64
C GLY A 681 -0.33 -12.26 0.92
N GLU A 682 -1.47 -12.73 1.42
CA GLU A 682 -2.24 -13.88 0.96
C GLU A 682 -3.22 -13.51 -0.17
N SER A 683 -3.62 -12.24 -0.27
CA SER A 683 -4.56 -11.79 -1.31
C SER A 683 -3.94 -11.59 -2.70
N GLY A 684 -2.60 -11.52 -2.78
CA GLY A 684 -1.88 -11.28 -4.03
C GLY A 684 -2.07 -9.89 -4.66
N ARG A 685 -2.60 -8.89 -3.92
CA ARG A 685 -2.84 -7.54 -4.45
C ARG A 685 -1.60 -6.64 -4.31
N PRO A 686 -1.13 -5.98 -5.39
CA PRO A 686 -0.01 -5.08 -5.30
C PRO A 686 -0.30 -3.81 -4.50
N PRO A 687 0.71 -3.23 -3.83
CA PRO A 687 0.63 -1.85 -3.37
C PRO A 687 0.34 -0.92 -4.57
N GLU A 688 -0.47 0.10 -4.37
CA GLU A 688 -0.81 1.05 -5.44
C GLU A 688 -1.14 2.44 -4.89
N LEU A 689 -0.80 3.48 -5.66
CA LEU A 689 -1.38 4.81 -5.50
C LEU A 689 -2.48 4.99 -6.54
N ILE A 690 -3.63 5.50 -6.11
CA ILE A 690 -4.66 5.98 -7.03
C ILE A 690 -4.90 7.46 -6.81
N ALA A 691 -5.19 8.20 -7.88
CA ALA A 691 -5.66 9.57 -7.77
C ALA A 691 -7.08 9.71 -8.25
N LEU A 692 -7.93 10.31 -7.42
CA LEU A 692 -9.30 10.66 -7.74
C LEU A 692 -9.41 12.15 -8.06
N ALA A 693 -10.18 12.48 -9.10
CA ALA A 693 -10.60 13.85 -9.38
C ALA A 693 -11.94 13.86 -10.13
N ILE A 694 -12.53 15.03 -10.29
CA ILE A 694 -13.69 15.21 -11.18
C ILE A 694 -13.21 15.06 -12.62
N PRO A 695 -13.74 14.12 -13.43
CA PRO A 695 -13.29 13.87 -14.80
C PRO A 695 -13.46 15.10 -15.70
N ARG A 696 -12.51 15.32 -16.61
CA ARG A 696 -12.67 16.29 -17.72
C ARG A 696 -13.57 15.67 -18.79
N GLU A 697 -14.19 16.51 -19.63
CA GLU A 697 -15.03 16.04 -20.74
C GLU A 697 -14.19 15.16 -21.69
N ASP A 698 -14.73 13.99 -22.05
CA ASP A 698 -14.09 12.98 -22.91
C ASP A 698 -12.75 12.39 -22.39
N GLU A 699 -12.47 12.50 -21.09
CA GLU A 699 -11.28 11.88 -20.48
C GLU A 699 -11.42 10.35 -20.41
N GLU A 700 -10.43 9.62 -20.94
CA GLU A 700 -10.35 8.18 -20.80
C GLU A 700 -9.96 7.83 -19.36
N LEU A 701 -10.74 6.96 -18.74
CA LEU A 701 -10.61 6.64 -17.32
C LEU A 701 -9.95 5.26 -17.13
N PRO A 702 -8.99 5.12 -16.20
CA PRO A 702 -8.50 3.82 -15.76
C PRO A 702 -9.61 3.03 -15.04
N PRO A 703 -9.37 1.76 -14.67
CA PRO A 703 -10.29 0.99 -13.85
C PRO A 703 -10.68 1.72 -12.55
N GLN A 704 -11.97 1.77 -12.22
CA GLN A 704 -12.53 2.63 -11.17
C GLN A 704 -12.77 1.93 -9.83
N GLY A 705 -13.30 0.71 -9.87
CA GLY A 705 -13.79 0.00 -8.70
C GLY A 705 -12.79 -0.97 -8.09
N ARG A 706 -13.29 -1.72 -7.11
CA ARG A 706 -12.61 -2.92 -6.61
C ARG A 706 -12.26 -3.83 -7.76
N ASP A 707 -11.09 -4.45 -7.67
CA ASP A 707 -10.80 -5.65 -8.44
C ASP A 707 -11.58 -6.84 -7.83
N ARG A 708 -12.88 -6.61 -7.63
CA ARG A 708 -13.92 -7.56 -7.24
C ARG A 708 -14.92 -7.44 -8.37
N GLY A 709 -14.59 -8.05 -9.51
CA GLY A 709 -15.38 -8.10 -10.74
C GLY A 709 -16.63 -7.23 -10.72
N ASP A 710 -16.58 -6.13 -11.47
CA ASP A 710 -17.77 -5.49 -12.02
C ASP A 710 -18.80 -6.56 -12.39
N ALA A 711 -20.10 -6.23 -12.26
CA ALA A 711 -21.32 -7.06 -12.33
C ALA A 711 -21.40 -8.32 -13.24
N ASP A 712 -20.38 -8.68 -14.01
CA ASP A 712 -20.24 -9.83 -14.89
C ASP A 712 -19.38 -11.00 -14.33
N HIS A 713 -18.85 -10.93 -13.09
CA HIS A 713 -18.15 -12.09 -12.47
C HIS A 713 -19.04 -13.34 -12.43
N LYS A 714 -20.35 -13.20 -12.16
CA LYS A 714 -21.23 -14.37 -12.21
C LYS A 714 -21.33 -14.95 -13.62
N ALA A 715 -21.48 -14.11 -14.64
CA ALA A 715 -21.62 -14.56 -16.02
C ALA A 715 -20.33 -15.18 -16.55
N PHE A 716 -19.16 -14.63 -16.19
CA PHE A 716 -17.85 -15.19 -16.54
C PHE A 716 -17.66 -16.59 -15.92
N TYR A 717 -17.99 -16.78 -14.64
CA TYR A 717 -17.81 -18.08 -13.98
C TYR A 717 -18.88 -19.09 -14.38
N GLU A 718 -20.10 -18.66 -14.68
CA GLU A 718 -21.09 -19.53 -15.33
C GLU A 718 -20.64 -19.93 -16.75
N ALA A 719 -19.95 -19.05 -17.47
CA ALA A 719 -19.32 -19.38 -18.76
C ALA A 719 -18.15 -20.36 -18.58
N VAL A 720 -17.33 -20.21 -17.54
CA VAL A 720 -16.29 -21.18 -17.17
C VAL A 720 -16.90 -22.54 -16.83
N LYS A 721 -17.99 -22.58 -16.04
CA LYS A 721 -18.72 -23.83 -15.75
C LYS A 721 -19.31 -24.46 -17.01
N ALA A 722 -19.85 -23.65 -17.92
CA ALA A 722 -20.35 -24.13 -19.21
C ALA A 722 -19.21 -24.72 -20.05
N ILE A 723 -18.03 -24.09 -20.05
CA ILE A 723 -16.82 -24.61 -20.70
C ILE A 723 -16.42 -25.95 -20.07
N ASP A 724 -16.29 -26.03 -18.74
CA ASP A 724 -15.91 -27.26 -18.04
C ASP A 724 -16.92 -28.41 -18.26
N ALA A 725 -18.21 -28.07 -18.40
CA ALA A 725 -19.26 -29.03 -18.69
C ALA A 725 -19.37 -29.43 -20.17
N GLY A 726 -18.64 -28.77 -21.07
CA GLY A 726 -18.79 -28.94 -22.52
C GLY A 726 -20.11 -28.38 -23.07
N ASP A 727 -20.82 -27.50 -22.35
CA ASP A 727 -22.13 -26.98 -22.71
C ASP A 727 -22.02 -25.75 -23.63
N ALA A 728 -21.86 -26.01 -24.92
CA ALA A 728 -21.76 -24.96 -25.94
C ALA A 728 -23.04 -24.12 -26.08
N GLU A 729 -24.23 -24.67 -25.78
CA GLU A 729 -25.50 -23.94 -25.88
C GLU A 729 -25.62 -22.91 -24.75
N ALA A 730 -25.26 -23.30 -23.53
CA ALA A 730 -25.19 -22.39 -22.39
C ALA A 730 -24.14 -21.29 -22.62
N LEU A 731 -22.95 -21.65 -23.12
CA LEU A 731 -21.91 -20.68 -23.43
C LEU A 731 -22.36 -19.67 -24.50
N GLN A 732 -22.97 -20.13 -25.59
CA GLN A 732 -23.49 -19.25 -26.65
C GLN A 732 -24.60 -18.33 -26.15
N LYS A 733 -25.48 -18.84 -25.28
CA LYS A 733 -26.53 -18.02 -24.66
C LYS A 733 -25.91 -16.92 -23.79
N LEU A 734 -24.90 -17.26 -22.99
CA LEU A 734 -24.17 -16.29 -22.16
C LEU A 734 -23.47 -15.24 -23.03
N LEU A 735 -22.79 -15.63 -24.10
CA LEU A 735 -22.14 -14.69 -25.03
C LEU A 735 -23.13 -13.79 -25.79
N ALA A 736 -24.36 -14.28 -26.04
CA ALA A 736 -25.41 -13.47 -26.66
C ALA A 736 -26.05 -12.46 -25.68
N GLU A 737 -26.12 -12.83 -24.40
CA GLU A 737 -26.63 -11.97 -23.32
C GLU A 737 -25.56 -10.96 -22.85
N TYR A 738 -24.29 -11.37 -22.87
CA TYR A 738 -23.11 -10.65 -22.37
C TYR A 738 -21.95 -10.73 -23.40
N PRO A 739 -21.99 -9.95 -24.50
CA PRO A 739 -20.98 -10.01 -25.56
C PRO A 739 -19.54 -9.74 -25.10
N GLU A 740 -19.36 -8.92 -24.06
CA GLU A 740 -18.09 -8.58 -23.43
C GLU A 740 -17.35 -9.79 -22.84
N LEU A 741 -18.07 -10.90 -22.54
CA LEU A 741 -17.47 -12.13 -22.03
C LEU A 741 -16.40 -12.71 -22.96
N ALA A 742 -16.52 -12.48 -24.28
CA ALA A 742 -15.54 -12.97 -25.26
C ALA A 742 -14.12 -12.44 -24.99
N THR A 743 -14.00 -11.24 -24.44
CA THR A 743 -12.74 -10.57 -24.13
C THR A 743 -12.49 -10.39 -22.64
N ALA A 744 -13.44 -10.79 -21.80
CA ALA A 744 -13.35 -10.70 -20.35
C ALA A 744 -12.21 -11.57 -19.80
N ARG A 745 -11.74 -11.21 -18.61
CA ARG A 745 -10.62 -11.86 -17.91
C ARG A 745 -11.07 -12.36 -16.54
N GLY A 746 -10.58 -13.53 -16.15
CA GLY A 746 -10.78 -14.11 -14.82
C GLY A 746 -9.87 -13.45 -13.79
N TYR A 747 -10.38 -13.27 -12.58
CA TYR A 747 -9.69 -12.62 -11.47
C TYR A 747 -9.32 -13.64 -10.39
N PHE A 748 -8.52 -13.18 -9.42
CA PHE A 748 -8.06 -13.98 -8.29
C PHE A 748 -9.26 -14.48 -7.47
N ASP A 749 -9.48 -15.78 -7.50
CA ASP A 749 -10.53 -16.52 -6.78
C ASP A 749 -9.95 -17.92 -6.47
N GLU A 750 -10.51 -18.56 -5.45
CA GLU A 750 -10.42 -19.95 -4.97
C GLU A 750 -10.24 -21.01 -6.09
N TYR A 751 -10.52 -20.67 -7.35
CA TYR A 751 -10.38 -21.54 -8.53
C TYR A 751 -8.95 -21.68 -9.08
N TYR A 752 -7.99 -20.81 -8.72
CA TYR A 752 -6.67 -20.78 -9.35
C TYR A 752 -5.52 -20.85 -8.33
N GLU A 753 -5.02 -22.06 -8.04
CA GLU A 753 -3.84 -22.26 -7.18
C GLU A 753 -2.51 -21.80 -7.83
N TYR A 754 -2.47 -21.56 -9.15
CA TYR A 754 -1.24 -21.19 -9.87
C TYR A 754 -1.28 -19.78 -10.48
N PRO A 755 -0.20 -18.98 -10.31
CA PRO A 755 -0.12 -17.61 -10.81
C PRO A 755 -0.34 -17.47 -12.32
N TYR A 756 0.14 -18.42 -13.13
CA TYR A 756 0.18 -18.25 -14.60
C TYR A 756 -1.19 -18.12 -15.29
N PHE A 757 -2.30 -18.48 -14.63
CA PHE A 757 -3.68 -18.29 -15.10
C PHE A 757 -4.29 -16.94 -14.70
N ARG A 758 -3.56 -16.06 -14.03
CA ARG A 758 -4.04 -14.75 -13.58
C ARG A 758 -4.41 -13.87 -14.77
N GLY A 759 -5.65 -13.36 -14.81
CA GLY A 759 -6.12 -12.58 -15.95
C GLY A 759 -6.42 -13.41 -17.20
N ALA A 760 -6.57 -14.73 -17.08
CA ALA A 760 -6.94 -15.62 -18.17
C ALA A 760 -8.31 -15.26 -18.78
N THR A 761 -8.41 -15.27 -20.10
CA THR A 761 -9.70 -15.13 -20.78
C THR A 761 -10.46 -16.46 -20.83
N LEU A 762 -11.75 -16.45 -21.22
CA LEU A 762 -12.49 -17.70 -21.47
C LEU A 762 -11.77 -18.61 -22.48
N LEU A 763 -11.05 -18.05 -23.45
CA LEU A 763 -10.28 -18.84 -24.42
C LEU A 763 -9.11 -19.58 -23.76
N HIS A 764 -8.44 -18.99 -22.76
CA HIS A 764 -7.41 -19.68 -21.97
C HIS A 764 -8.00 -20.86 -21.19
N HIS A 765 -9.24 -20.75 -20.72
CA HIS A 765 -9.94 -21.84 -20.03
C HIS A 765 -10.34 -23.00 -20.96
N VAL A 766 -10.42 -22.76 -22.27
CA VAL A 766 -10.68 -23.81 -23.27
C VAL A 766 -9.39 -24.51 -23.72
N VAL A 767 -8.25 -23.82 -23.70
CA VAL A 767 -6.98 -24.35 -24.24
C VAL A 767 -5.96 -24.79 -23.20
N GLY A 768 -5.99 -24.23 -21.99
CA GLY A 768 -5.02 -24.55 -20.94
C GLY A 768 -5.44 -25.74 -20.09
N GLU A 769 -4.62 -26.12 -19.12
CA GLU A 769 -4.88 -27.24 -18.21
C GLU A 769 -5.34 -26.75 -16.83
N PRO A 770 -6.59 -26.29 -16.67
CA PRO A 770 -7.06 -25.93 -15.34
C PRO A 770 -7.17 -27.20 -14.48
N GLN A 771 -6.68 -27.17 -13.25
CA GLN A 771 -6.73 -28.34 -12.35
C GLN A 771 -8.15 -28.67 -11.83
N ARG A 772 -9.11 -27.77 -12.06
CA ARG A 772 -10.50 -27.91 -11.58
C ARG A 772 -11.30 -29.00 -12.30
N ALA A 773 -11.03 -29.24 -13.59
CA ALA A 773 -11.72 -30.23 -14.40
C ALA A 773 -10.89 -30.58 -15.65
N PRO A 774 -10.98 -31.81 -16.16
CA PRO A 774 -10.45 -32.13 -17.49
C PRO A 774 -11.10 -31.27 -18.57
N LEU A 775 -10.34 -30.86 -19.58
CA LEU A 775 -10.90 -30.21 -20.77
C LEU A 775 -11.95 -31.11 -21.44
N PRO A 776 -13.08 -30.56 -21.89
CA PRO A 776 -14.13 -31.33 -22.53
C PRO A 776 -13.71 -31.82 -23.92
N GLU A 777 -14.28 -32.94 -24.38
CA GLU A 777 -14.00 -33.50 -25.71
C GLU A 777 -14.32 -32.50 -26.85
N ASN A 778 -15.27 -31.58 -26.65
CA ASN A 778 -15.68 -30.56 -27.62
C ASN A 778 -14.96 -29.20 -27.46
N ALA A 779 -13.77 -29.16 -26.84
CA ALA A 779 -13.00 -27.93 -26.62
C ALA A 779 -12.80 -27.09 -27.90
N VAL A 780 -12.55 -27.71 -29.06
CA VAL A 780 -12.40 -26.99 -30.34
C VAL A 780 -13.68 -26.24 -30.73
N ALA A 781 -14.85 -26.82 -30.50
CA ALA A 781 -16.13 -26.18 -30.80
C ALA A 781 -16.42 -24.98 -29.86
N LEU A 782 -16.01 -25.09 -28.59
CA LEU A 782 -16.11 -24.01 -27.62
C LEU A 782 -15.17 -22.85 -27.98
N ALA A 783 -13.92 -23.15 -28.39
CA ALA A 783 -12.98 -22.14 -28.86
C ALA A 783 -13.53 -21.42 -30.10
N ALA A 784 -14.09 -22.15 -31.06
CA ALA A 784 -14.70 -21.57 -32.26
C ALA A 784 -15.87 -20.63 -31.93
N ALA A 785 -16.69 -20.97 -30.92
CA ALA A 785 -17.78 -20.12 -30.44
C ALA A 785 -17.25 -18.82 -29.81
N LEU A 786 -16.19 -18.90 -29.00
CA LEU A 786 -15.55 -17.73 -28.39
C LEU A 786 -14.89 -16.82 -29.43
N LEU A 787 -14.16 -17.38 -30.39
CA LEU A 787 -13.51 -16.64 -31.48
C LEU A 787 -14.56 -15.94 -32.36
N SER A 788 -15.67 -16.64 -32.68
CA SER A 788 -16.79 -16.04 -33.41
C SER A 788 -17.48 -14.90 -32.63
N ALA A 789 -17.39 -14.91 -31.30
CA ALA A 789 -17.90 -13.86 -30.42
C ALA A 789 -16.91 -12.70 -30.21
N GLY A 790 -15.71 -12.75 -30.80
CA GLY A 790 -14.71 -11.69 -30.73
C GLY A 790 -13.58 -11.94 -29.72
N ALA A 791 -13.40 -13.17 -29.25
CA ALA A 791 -12.24 -13.50 -28.43
C ALA A 791 -10.94 -13.31 -29.22
N ASP A 792 -9.92 -12.74 -28.58
CA ASP A 792 -8.61 -12.52 -29.19
C ASP A 792 -7.78 -13.82 -29.16
N PRO A 793 -7.43 -14.43 -30.32
CA PRO A 793 -6.58 -15.62 -30.37
C PRO A 793 -5.14 -15.37 -29.91
N ASN A 794 -4.73 -14.10 -29.79
CA ASN A 794 -3.41 -13.67 -29.33
C ASN A 794 -3.40 -13.17 -27.88
N ALA A 795 -4.53 -13.31 -27.17
CA ALA A 795 -4.63 -12.90 -25.78
C ALA A 795 -3.54 -13.59 -24.93
N ALA A 796 -3.00 -12.83 -23.98
CA ALA A 796 -2.09 -13.34 -22.97
C ALA A 796 -2.63 -13.05 -21.57
N THR A 797 -2.33 -13.91 -20.59
CA THR A 797 -2.58 -13.69 -19.16
C THR A 797 -1.81 -12.46 -18.66
N TYR A 798 -2.14 -11.95 -17.45
CA TYR A 798 -1.40 -10.82 -16.87
C TYR A 798 0.09 -11.15 -16.69
N ASP A 799 0.39 -12.43 -16.45
CA ASP A 799 1.75 -12.96 -16.34
C ASP A 799 2.33 -13.40 -17.71
N THR A 800 1.77 -12.87 -18.82
CA THR A 800 2.25 -12.95 -20.22
C THR A 800 2.10 -14.28 -20.97
N VAL A 801 1.47 -15.31 -20.38
CA VAL A 801 1.24 -16.61 -21.06
C VAL A 801 0.18 -16.46 -22.14
N ALA A 802 0.50 -16.74 -23.41
CA ALA A 802 -0.47 -16.63 -24.50
C ALA A 802 -1.30 -17.90 -24.69
N VAL A 803 -2.48 -17.74 -25.30
CA VAL A 803 -3.36 -18.87 -25.72
C VAL A 803 -2.59 -19.95 -26.47
N LEU A 804 -1.73 -19.56 -27.42
CA LEU A 804 -0.97 -20.51 -28.24
C LEU A 804 0.15 -21.23 -27.46
N ASP A 805 0.75 -20.58 -26.45
CA ASP A 805 1.74 -21.22 -25.56
C ASP A 805 1.08 -22.36 -24.75
N LEU A 806 -0.18 -22.17 -24.32
CA LEU A 806 -0.96 -23.19 -23.62
C LEU A 806 -1.38 -24.36 -24.52
N VAL A 807 -1.74 -24.10 -25.78
CA VAL A 807 -2.10 -25.18 -26.72
C VAL A 807 -0.96 -26.17 -26.92
N VAL A 808 0.28 -25.67 -27.04
CA VAL A 808 1.46 -26.51 -27.23
C VAL A 808 1.77 -27.34 -25.98
N SER A 809 1.74 -26.69 -24.82
CA SER A 809 2.10 -27.31 -23.53
C SER A 809 1.00 -28.17 -22.90
N SER A 810 -0.26 -28.08 -23.36
CA SER A 810 -1.39 -28.84 -22.80
C SER A 810 -1.34 -30.33 -23.14
N ALA A 811 -0.99 -31.18 -22.18
CA ALA A 811 -1.15 -32.63 -22.27
C ALA A 811 -2.62 -33.06 -22.45
N GLN A 812 -3.59 -32.37 -21.82
CA GLN A 812 -5.02 -32.68 -21.92
C GLN A 812 -5.58 -32.53 -23.34
N LEU A 813 -5.23 -31.45 -24.04
CA LEU A 813 -5.57 -31.32 -25.47
C LEU A 813 -4.93 -32.42 -26.31
N GLY A 814 -3.72 -32.86 -25.92
CA GLY A 814 -3.00 -33.95 -26.57
C GLY A 814 -3.72 -35.29 -26.42
N TRP A 815 -4.11 -35.65 -25.19
CA TRP A 815 -4.83 -36.90 -24.90
C TRP A 815 -6.19 -36.97 -25.59
N ALA A 816 -6.85 -35.82 -25.76
CA ALA A 816 -8.13 -35.72 -26.48
C ALA A 816 -7.98 -35.74 -28.02
N GLY A 817 -6.76 -35.68 -28.56
CA GLY A 817 -6.52 -35.59 -30.01
C GLY A 817 -6.88 -34.24 -30.63
N ASN A 818 -7.09 -33.20 -29.80
CA ASN A 818 -7.64 -31.91 -30.21
C ASN A 818 -6.57 -30.85 -30.54
N LYS A 819 -5.29 -31.09 -30.21
CA LYS A 819 -4.19 -30.13 -30.46
C LYS A 819 -4.10 -29.68 -31.92
N ALA A 820 -4.16 -30.65 -32.84
CA ALA A 820 -4.03 -30.45 -34.27
C ALA A 820 -5.12 -29.51 -34.82
N GLU A 821 -6.38 -29.79 -34.47
CA GLU A 821 -7.54 -29.01 -34.91
C GLU A 821 -7.58 -27.63 -34.26
N MET A 822 -7.18 -27.53 -32.98
CA MET A 822 -7.09 -26.25 -32.25
C MET A 822 -6.06 -25.30 -32.87
N VAL A 823 -4.88 -25.79 -33.26
CA VAL A 823 -3.87 -24.96 -33.94
C VAL A 823 -4.37 -24.47 -35.29
N GLN A 824 -5.04 -25.33 -36.08
CA GLN A 824 -5.61 -24.92 -37.37
C GLN A 824 -6.68 -23.84 -37.21
N LEU A 825 -7.56 -23.99 -36.20
CA LEU A 825 -8.59 -23.02 -35.86
C LEU A 825 -7.98 -21.66 -35.48
N LEU A 826 -7.04 -21.64 -34.52
CA LEU A 826 -6.42 -20.40 -34.06
C LEU A 826 -5.61 -19.71 -35.17
N ALA A 827 -4.90 -20.48 -36.01
CA ALA A 827 -4.17 -19.93 -37.15
C ALA A 827 -5.13 -19.29 -38.19
N ALA A 828 -6.29 -19.91 -38.44
CA ALA A 828 -7.29 -19.36 -39.36
C ALA A 828 -7.90 -18.05 -38.84
N GLU A 829 -8.00 -17.89 -37.51
CA GLU A 829 -8.48 -16.67 -36.84
C GLU A 829 -7.36 -15.63 -36.60
N GLY A 830 -6.15 -15.86 -37.09
CA GLY A 830 -5.06 -14.87 -37.05
C GLY A 830 -4.15 -14.93 -35.81
N ALA A 831 -4.02 -16.09 -35.18
CA ALA A 831 -2.99 -16.31 -34.16
C ALA A 831 -1.58 -16.07 -34.72
N ASP A 832 -0.75 -15.34 -33.97
CA ASP A 832 0.65 -15.05 -34.28
C ASP A 832 1.52 -16.28 -34.03
N LEU A 833 1.65 -17.12 -35.07
CA LEU A 833 2.54 -18.30 -35.05
C LEU A 833 4.03 -17.93 -34.94
N GLY A 834 4.39 -16.65 -35.13
CA GLY A 834 5.74 -16.12 -35.00
C GLY A 834 6.03 -15.44 -33.67
N ARG A 835 5.05 -15.44 -32.75
CA ARG A 835 5.18 -14.84 -31.41
C ARG A 835 6.45 -15.30 -30.72
N ASN A 836 7.09 -14.37 -30.01
CA ASN A 836 8.37 -14.59 -29.33
C ASN A 836 9.41 -15.20 -30.28
N ARG A 837 9.46 -14.67 -31.51
CA ARG A 837 10.38 -15.11 -32.57
C ARG A 837 10.31 -16.62 -32.86
N GLY A 838 9.14 -17.25 -32.77
CA GLY A 838 8.96 -18.68 -33.07
C GLY A 838 9.08 -19.63 -31.87
N ARG A 839 8.96 -19.12 -30.63
CA ARG A 839 8.94 -19.91 -29.39
C ARG A 839 7.96 -21.08 -29.42
N VAL A 840 6.81 -20.91 -30.05
CA VAL A 840 5.77 -21.95 -30.17
C VAL A 840 6.29 -23.20 -30.89
N LEU A 841 7.08 -23.00 -31.95
CA LEU A 841 7.69 -24.10 -32.70
C LEU A 841 8.83 -24.75 -31.92
N TRP A 842 9.57 -23.95 -31.14
CA TRP A 842 10.59 -24.43 -30.21
C TRP A 842 9.99 -25.35 -29.13
N ASP A 843 8.93 -24.90 -28.45
CA ASP A 843 8.26 -25.67 -27.41
C ASP A 843 7.69 -26.99 -27.98
N ALA A 844 7.08 -26.97 -29.16
CA ALA A 844 6.54 -28.19 -29.80
C ALA A 844 7.63 -29.24 -30.09
N LEU A 845 8.83 -28.81 -30.48
CA LEU A 845 9.97 -29.70 -30.74
C LEU A 845 10.61 -30.24 -29.45
N ILE A 846 10.64 -29.44 -28.39
CA ILE A 846 11.15 -29.87 -27.07
C ILE A 846 10.22 -30.90 -26.42
N GLU A 847 8.91 -30.70 -26.52
CA GLU A 847 7.88 -31.64 -26.03
C GLU A 847 7.76 -32.92 -26.89
N GLU A 848 8.67 -33.13 -27.85
CA GLU A 848 8.73 -34.29 -28.75
C GLU A 848 7.49 -34.46 -29.66
N ASP A 849 6.69 -33.41 -29.84
CA ASP A 849 5.48 -33.41 -30.68
C ASP A 849 5.80 -33.00 -32.13
N LEU A 850 6.49 -33.91 -32.84
CA LEU A 850 6.93 -33.69 -34.22
C LEU A 850 5.78 -33.50 -35.21
N GLU A 851 4.60 -34.05 -34.91
CA GLU A 851 3.40 -33.87 -35.72
C GLU A 851 2.87 -32.44 -35.59
N LEU A 852 2.74 -31.93 -34.36
CA LEU A 852 2.38 -30.55 -34.09
C LEU A 852 3.37 -29.55 -34.69
N ALA A 853 4.68 -29.80 -34.57
CA ALA A 853 5.72 -28.97 -35.16
C ALA A 853 5.58 -28.88 -36.70
N ARG A 854 5.34 -30.02 -37.37
CA ARG A 854 5.09 -30.03 -38.82
C ARG A 854 3.82 -29.27 -39.20
N MET A 855 2.77 -29.34 -38.37
CA MET A 855 1.53 -28.61 -38.60
C MET A 855 1.71 -27.10 -38.44
N LEU A 856 2.42 -26.64 -37.40
CA LEU A 856 2.75 -25.23 -37.20
C LEU A 856 3.53 -24.68 -38.40
N ILE A 857 4.50 -25.43 -38.92
CA ILE A 857 5.25 -25.07 -40.14
C ILE A 857 4.32 -24.98 -41.35
N ALA A 858 3.42 -25.95 -41.55
CA ALA A 858 2.47 -25.95 -42.64
C ALA A 858 1.46 -24.78 -42.55
N ALA A 859 1.15 -24.33 -41.32
CA ALA A 859 0.30 -23.18 -41.04
C ALA A 859 1.02 -21.82 -41.18
N GLY A 860 2.34 -21.81 -41.43
CA GLY A 860 3.12 -20.61 -41.70
C GLY A 860 3.95 -20.09 -40.53
N ALA A 861 4.22 -20.91 -39.50
CA ALA A 861 5.17 -20.55 -38.44
C ALA A 861 6.57 -20.24 -39.02
N PRO A 862 7.25 -19.19 -38.53
CA PRO A 862 8.56 -18.82 -39.04
C PRO A 862 9.60 -19.91 -38.75
N LEU A 863 10.39 -20.24 -39.76
CA LEU A 863 11.34 -21.35 -39.72
C LEU A 863 12.79 -20.84 -39.71
N ASP A 864 13.64 -21.49 -38.93
CA ASP A 864 15.09 -21.37 -39.04
C ASP A 864 15.76 -22.75 -39.22
N LEU A 865 17.09 -22.74 -39.33
CA LEU A 865 17.87 -23.95 -39.55
C LEU A 865 17.65 -25.01 -38.45
N ARG A 866 17.51 -24.60 -37.18
CA ARG A 866 17.37 -25.50 -36.04
C ARG A 866 16.02 -26.20 -36.08
N PHE A 867 14.97 -25.45 -36.37
CA PHE A 867 13.62 -26.00 -36.52
C PHE A 867 13.51 -26.90 -37.75
N ALA A 868 14.11 -26.53 -38.89
CA ALA A 868 14.14 -27.35 -40.10
C ALA A 868 14.89 -28.67 -39.86
N ALA A 869 15.97 -28.64 -39.09
CA ALA A 869 16.73 -29.82 -38.68
C ALA A 869 15.91 -30.74 -37.77
N GLY A 870 15.23 -30.18 -36.76
CA GLY A 870 14.38 -30.94 -35.83
C GLY A 870 13.22 -31.67 -36.49
N VAL A 871 12.68 -31.18 -37.61
CA VAL A 871 11.62 -31.88 -38.38
C VAL A 871 12.15 -32.69 -39.57
N ASN A 872 13.47 -32.89 -39.67
CA ASN A 872 14.16 -33.61 -40.75
C ASN A 872 13.83 -33.10 -42.17
N ARG A 873 13.76 -31.77 -42.38
CA ARG A 873 13.47 -31.15 -43.69
C ARG A 873 14.74 -30.62 -44.34
N VAL A 874 15.58 -31.53 -44.82
CA VAL A 874 16.87 -31.22 -45.48
C VAL A 874 16.70 -30.27 -46.68
N ASP A 875 15.57 -30.37 -47.39
CA ASP A 875 15.22 -29.48 -48.49
C ASP A 875 15.07 -28.01 -48.04
N LEU A 876 14.49 -27.77 -46.86
CA LEU A 876 14.40 -26.43 -46.26
C LEU A 876 15.74 -26.01 -45.63
N MET A 877 16.46 -26.96 -45.02
CA MET A 877 17.78 -26.70 -44.44
C MET A 877 18.76 -26.16 -45.48
N ALA A 878 18.72 -26.69 -46.70
CA ALA A 878 19.59 -26.27 -47.81
C ALA A 878 19.44 -24.78 -48.16
N GLU A 879 18.27 -24.18 -47.91
CA GLU A 879 18.02 -22.77 -48.20
C GLU A 879 18.81 -21.82 -47.29
N PHE A 880 19.24 -22.27 -46.11
CA PHE A 880 20.03 -21.47 -45.16
C PHE A 880 21.52 -21.44 -45.47
N PHE A 881 22.01 -22.30 -46.37
CA PHE A 881 23.42 -22.36 -46.75
C PHE A 881 23.66 -21.75 -48.14
N ASP A 882 24.82 -21.13 -48.32
CA ASP A 882 25.28 -20.64 -49.61
C ASP A 882 25.85 -21.78 -50.49
N SER A 883 26.27 -21.43 -51.71
CA SER A 883 26.85 -22.39 -52.67
C SER A 883 28.19 -23.00 -52.21
N GLU A 884 28.85 -22.40 -51.21
CA GLU A 884 30.09 -22.90 -50.61
C GLU A 884 29.83 -23.77 -49.38
N GLY A 885 28.56 -23.95 -48.99
CA GLY A 885 28.15 -24.74 -47.84
C GLY A 885 28.27 -24.01 -46.50
N LYS A 886 28.41 -22.68 -46.50
CA LYS A 886 28.43 -21.85 -45.29
C LYS A 886 27.05 -21.28 -44.99
N LEU A 887 26.75 -21.09 -43.70
CA LEU A 887 25.49 -20.49 -43.25
C LEU A 887 25.39 -19.04 -43.75
N LYS A 888 24.26 -18.65 -44.33
CA LYS A 888 24.02 -17.29 -44.83
C LYS A 888 23.93 -16.31 -43.66
N GLU A 889 24.53 -15.13 -43.84
CA GLU A 889 24.50 -14.05 -42.84
C GLU A 889 23.06 -13.63 -42.52
N GLY A 890 22.74 -13.46 -41.22
CA GLY A 890 21.42 -13.09 -40.73
C GLY A 890 20.39 -14.21 -40.67
N THR A 891 20.77 -15.47 -40.94
CA THR A 891 19.90 -16.64 -40.80
C THR A 891 20.15 -17.39 -39.48
N GLY A 892 19.11 -18.00 -38.89
CA GLY A 892 19.26 -18.82 -37.67
C GLY A 892 19.03 -18.12 -36.32
N HIS A 893 18.45 -16.90 -36.32
CA HIS A 893 18.28 -16.07 -35.12
C HIS A 893 16.81 -15.84 -34.73
N LEU A 894 15.93 -16.82 -34.97
CA LEU A 894 14.52 -16.69 -34.62
C LEU A 894 14.38 -16.71 -33.09
N TYR A 895 14.27 -17.86 -32.42
CA TYR A 895 14.12 -17.90 -30.96
C TYR A 895 15.38 -18.41 -30.25
N HIS A 896 15.70 -17.83 -29.09
CA HIS A 896 16.65 -18.39 -28.13
C HIS A 896 16.06 -18.19 -26.71
N PRO A 897 16.14 -19.19 -25.80
CA PRO A 897 15.55 -19.09 -24.46
C PRO A 897 16.07 -17.91 -23.64
N ASN A 898 17.33 -17.51 -23.87
CA ASN A 898 17.90 -16.27 -23.38
C ASN A 898 17.93 -15.22 -24.51
N PRO A 899 17.10 -14.16 -24.44
CA PRO A 899 16.93 -13.18 -25.52
C PRO A 899 18.17 -12.30 -25.76
N ASP A 900 19.10 -12.24 -24.79
CA ASP A 900 20.34 -11.47 -24.89
C ASP A 900 21.48 -12.27 -25.54
N THR A 901 21.27 -13.56 -25.81
CA THR A 901 22.29 -14.42 -26.43
C THR A 901 22.33 -14.23 -27.94
N VAL A 902 23.48 -13.76 -28.43
CA VAL A 902 23.78 -13.69 -29.87
C VAL A 902 24.69 -14.85 -30.25
N LEU A 903 24.15 -15.85 -30.95
CA LEU A 903 24.89 -17.02 -31.40
C LEU A 903 25.75 -16.70 -32.63
N THR A 904 26.94 -17.30 -32.71
CA THR A 904 27.72 -17.32 -33.95
C THR A 904 27.15 -18.31 -34.96
N ALA A 905 27.49 -18.16 -36.24
CA ALA A 905 27.06 -19.10 -37.28
C ALA A 905 27.45 -20.55 -36.98
N GLU A 906 28.61 -20.78 -36.36
CA GLU A 906 29.07 -22.10 -35.91
C GLU A 906 28.18 -22.66 -34.79
N GLN A 907 27.82 -21.83 -33.81
CA GLN A 907 26.93 -22.22 -32.71
C GLN A 907 25.52 -22.56 -33.21
N ILE A 908 24.99 -21.83 -34.19
CA ILE A 908 23.68 -22.12 -34.79
C ILE A 908 23.67 -23.50 -35.48
N VAL A 909 24.75 -23.83 -36.20
CA VAL A 909 24.90 -25.12 -36.88
C VAL A 909 25.04 -26.26 -35.86
N VAL A 910 25.74 -26.04 -34.74
CA VAL A 910 25.85 -27.00 -33.62
C VAL A 910 24.50 -27.19 -32.93
N GLU A 911 23.74 -26.12 -32.66
CA GLU A 911 22.39 -26.24 -32.10
C GLU A 911 21.46 -27.01 -33.04
N ALA A 912 21.54 -26.76 -34.35
CA ALA A 912 20.72 -27.49 -35.33
C ALA A 912 21.05 -28.99 -35.33
N LEU A 913 22.32 -29.37 -35.13
CA LEU A 913 22.71 -30.77 -34.98
C LEU A 913 22.14 -31.37 -33.69
N ASN A 914 22.11 -30.60 -32.60
CA ASN A 914 21.49 -31.03 -31.35
C ASN A 914 19.97 -31.23 -31.51
N PHE A 915 19.27 -30.36 -32.26
CA PHE A 915 17.84 -30.55 -32.61
C PHE A 915 17.62 -31.80 -33.46
N ALA A 916 18.45 -32.03 -34.48
CA ALA A 916 18.37 -33.24 -35.28
C ALA A 916 18.63 -34.50 -34.43
N ALA A 917 19.62 -34.45 -33.53
CA ALA A 917 19.98 -35.53 -32.65
C ALA A 917 18.86 -35.87 -31.65
N TYR A 918 18.25 -34.85 -31.04
CA TYR A 918 17.12 -35.00 -30.12
C TYR A 918 15.89 -35.61 -30.79
N SER A 919 15.58 -35.21 -32.03
CA SER A 919 14.42 -35.69 -32.79
C SER A 919 14.66 -36.98 -33.59
N GLY A 920 15.90 -37.50 -33.62
CA GLY A 920 16.26 -38.66 -34.44
C GLY A 920 16.30 -38.38 -35.96
N ALA A 921 16.43 -37.12 -36.38
CA ALA A 921 16.42 -36.69 -37.78
C ALA A 921 17.74 -37.03 -38.52
N LEU A 922 17.91 -38.29 -38.92
CA LEU A 922 19.17 -38.83 -39.47
C LEU A 922 19.71 -38.04 -40.66
N GLU A 923 18.87 -37.72 -41.64
CA GLU A 923 19.28 -37.05 -42.88
C GLU A 923 19.73 -35.61 -42.60
N ALA A 924 19.05 -34.92 -41.67
CA ALA A 924 19.44 -33.61 -41.18
C ALA A 924 20.80 -33.64 -40.46
N ALA A 925 21.02 -34.62 -39.58
CA ALA A 925 22.29 -34.77 -38.88
C ALA A 925 23.46 -35.05 -39.85
N GLU A 926 23.28 -35.94 -40.82
CA GLU A 926 24.28 -36.17 -41.88
C GLU A 926 24.57 -34.89 -42.66
N PHE A 927 23.52 -34.16 -43.07
CA PHE A 927 23.63 -32.92 -43.82
C PHE A 927 24.44 -31.84 -43.08
N LEU A 928 24.25 -31.73 -41.76
CA LEU A 928 24.95 -30.77 -40.90
C LEU A 928 26.40 -31.19 -40.63
N LEU A 929 26.65 -32.47 -40.35
CA LEU A 929 28.00 -33.01 -40.15
C LEU A 929 28.87 -32.86 -41.42
N ASP A 930 28.30 -33.08 -42.60
CA ASP A 930 28.99 -32.88 -43.87
C ASP A 930 29.34 -31.41 -44.14
N ARG A 931 28.72 -30.47 -43.41
CA ARG A 931 28.99 -29.02 -43.44
C ARG A 931 29.80 -28.53 -42.25
N GLY A 932 30.41 -29.45 -41.51
CA GLY A 932 31.36 -29.11 -40.44
C GLY A 932 30.71 -28.75 -39.11
N ALA A 933 29.48 -29.20 -38.84
CA ALA A 933 28.93 -29.15 -37.49
C ALA A 933 29.86 -29.89 -36.52
N ASP A 934 30.19 -29.24 -35.40
CA ASP A 934 30.97 -29.87 -34.33
C ASP A 934 30.15 -30.99 -33.70
N ILE A 935 30.59 -32.23 -33.89
CA ILE A 935 29.89 -33.43 -33.45
C ILE A 935 29.83 -33.57 -31.93
N ASP A 936 30.77 -32.94 -31.22
CA ASP A 936 30.84 -32.88 -29.76
C ASP A 936 30.51 -31.46 -29.23
N GLY A 937 30.01 -30.58 -30.11
CA GLY A 937 29.66 -29.22 -29.78
C GLY A 937 28.44 -29.13 -28.86
N PHE A 938 28.54 -28.28 -27.84
CA PHE A 938 27.45 -28.05 -26.88
C PHE A 938 26.51 -26.95 -27.37
N ALA A 939 25.21 -27.18 -27.26
CA ALA A 939 24.20 -26.14 -27.34
C ALA A 939 24.09 -25.42 -25.98
N GLY A 940 24.12 -24.09 -25.97
CA GLY A 940 23.72 -23.32 -24.79
C GLY A 940 22.24 -23.58 -24.47
N GLU A 941 21.90 -23.65 -23.19
CA GLU A 941 20.53 -23.74 -22.62
C GLU A 941 19.43 -24.31 -23.55
N PHE A 942 19.63 -25.52 -24.07
CA PHE A 942 18.69 -26.17 -24.99
C PHE A 942 17.40 -26.63 -24.29
N HIS A 943 17.47 -26.95 -23.00
CA HIS A 943 16.36 -27.35 -22.15
C HIS A 943 16.58 -26.78 -20.74
N ARG A 944 15.51 -26.54 -19.97
CA ARG A 944 15.57 -26.01 -18.59
C ARG A 944 16.37 -26.87 -17.59
N PHE A 945 16.86 -28.03 -18.02
CA PHE A 945 17.61 -28.99 -17.20
C PHE A 945 18.90 -29.47 -17.88
N ASP A 946 19.31 -28.85 -18.98
CA ASP A 946 20.40 -29.38 -19.79
C ASP A 946 21.46 -28.32 -20.12
N HIS A 947 22.46 -28.25 -19.25
CA HIS A 947 23.67 -27.44 -19.46
C HIS A 947 24.83 -28.38 -19.83
N GLY A 948 25.29 -28.33 -21.07
CA GLY A 948 26.51 -29.01 -21.50
C GLY A 948 26.34 -30.43 -22.06
N SER A 949 25.17 -30.79 -22.59
CA SER A 949 25.02 -32.03 -23.38
C SER A 949 25.47 -31.87 -24.83
N THR A 950 26.13 -32.91 -25.36
CA THR A 950 26.48 -33.05 -26.78
C THR A 950 25.34 -33.72 -27.57
N PRO A 951 25.37 -33.71 -28.92
CA PRO A 951 24.41 -34.45 -29.74
C PRO A 951 24.28 -35.93 -29.31
N LEU A 952 25.38 -36.61 -28.97
CA LEU A 952 25.33 -38.00 -28.51
C LEU A 952 24.53 -38.17 -27.22
N HIS A 953 24.72 -37.29 -26.23
CA HIS A 953 23.92 -37.30 -25.01
C HIS A 953 22.41 -37.17 -25.31
N LYS A 954 22.03 -36.26 -26.21
CA LYS A 954 20.64 -36.04 -26.62
C LYS A 954 20.01 -37.29 -27.23
N THR A 955 20.73 -37.99 -28.11
CA THR A 955 20.23 -39.22 -28.72
C THR A 955 19.98 -40.32 -27.71
N VAL A 956 20.83 -40.43 -26.68
CA VAL A 956 20.67 -41.44 -25.64
C VAL A 956 19.49 -41.10 -24.73
N MET A 957 19.33 -39.82 -24.36
CA MET A 957 18.19 -39.35 -23.56
C MET A 957 16.84 -39.63 -24.23
N THR A 958 16.76 -39.42 -25.54
CA THR A 958 15.54 -39.59 -26.34
C THR A 958 15.43 -40.98 -27.00
N ASN A 959 16.31 -41.91 -26.64
CA ASN A 959 16.31 -43.30 -27.12
C ASN A 959 16.40 -43.45 -28.67
N GLN A 960 17.15 -42.56 -29.34
CA GLN A 960 17.34 -42.55 -30.79
C GLN A 960 18.54 -43.41 -31.21
N LEU A 961 18.36 -44.74 -31.20
CA LEU A 961 19.44 -45.71 -31.41
C LEU A 961 20.22 -45.51 -32.73
N GLU A 962 19.51 -45.29 -33.83
CA GLU A 962 20.12 -45.16 -35.16
C GLU A 962 20.96 -43.87 -35.26
N MET A 963 20.51 -42.80 -34.61
CA MET A 963 21.26 -41.55 -34.54
C MET A 963 22.52 -41.70 -33.67
N ALA A 964 22.42 -42.38 -32.52
CA ALA A 964 23.59 -42.65 -31.69
C ALA A 964 24.66 -43.45 -32.45
N GLN A 965 24.24 -44.44 -33.25
CA GLN A 965 25.14 -45.21 -34.12
C GLN A 965 25.80 -44.32 -35.18
N LEU A 966 25.03 -43.44 -35.83
CA LEU A 966 25.54 -42.48 -36.80
C LEU A 966 26.61 -41.57 -36.18
N LEU A 967 26.31 -40.95 -35.04
CA LEU A 967 27.22 -40.03 -34.36
C LEU A 967 28.52 -40.72 -33.92
N LEU A 968 28.43 -41.91 -33.31
CA LEU A 968 29.61 -42.70 -32.93
C LEU A 968 30.45 -43.13 -34.15
N ALA A 969 29.80 -43.52 -35.25
CA ALA A 969 30.50 -43.89 -36.48
C ALA A 969 31.21 -42.69 -37.14
N ARG A 970 30.68 -41.48 -36.94
CA ARG A 970 31.27 -40.21 -37.39
C ARG A 970 32.31 -39.64 -36.41
N GLY A 971 32.58 -40.33 -35.30
CA GLY A 971 33.67 -40.02 -34.38
C GLY A 971 33.28 -39.22 -33.14
N ALA A 972 31.99 -39.17 -32.77
CA ALA A 972 31.54 -38.54 -31.53
C ALA A 972 32.24 -39.15 -30.31
N ASN A 973 32.63 -38.32 -29.36
CA ASN A 973 33.26 -38.78 -28.13
C ASN A 973 32.22 -39.45 -27.21
N SER A 974 32.46 -40.71 -26.87
CA SER A 974 31.60 -41.51 -25.98
C SER A 974 31.93 -41.37 -24.49
N LEU A 975 32.97 -40.60 -24.14
CA LEU A 975 33.40 -40.30 -22.76
C LEU A 975 32.92 -38.91 -22.37
#